data_AF-A0A1G9KHB6-F1
#
_entry.id   AF-A0A1G9KHB6-F1
#
_cell.length_a   1.000
_cell.length_b   1.000
_cell.length_c   1.000
_cell.angle_alpha   90.00
_cell.angle_beta   90.00
_cell.angle_gamma   90.00
#
_symmetry.space_group_name_H-M   'P 1'
#
loop_
_entity.id
_entity.type
_entity.pdbx_description
1 polymer ?
#
loop_
_entity_poly.entity_id
_entity_poly.type
_entity_poly.pdbx_seq_one_letter_code
_entity_poly.pdbx_strand_id
1 'polypeptide(L)'
;MQALSTAIAAAGLFACLTGYAQVSGSGTLPSGGRIRSFSYHLPAAIPPGGLPLVIACHGDGGTGAGFQAYAGLDAVADQQSFLVVYPNAVNVGGGIQFNKYADTAPGFGTVGDPNGPSPADPNAPDDVAFVSDLIDYFYQQYHIDRNRVYATGHSGGGFFCYFLSLAIPQKIAAVAPVAASLWGNDSYLTNRFATGNYQQVPVLHIHSKGDGTVTPPISPYPDPTPDFVWPLSNYAYGNCNNGSGYTTNPLNANVDSLTFCGSGKKVILLMTKDATHGWSTLFPVAQTMWNFFRNYQLTTYPNGPVTDPHLRIDQFGYQPLAKKIAVIANPQTGYDAGSSFTPGTVYQVRNAATNQVVFQAAPVAWNSGATHAQSGDKVWWFDFSTVREPGTYFILDTIRNVRSYSFQIQEEVYRPVLRHATRVFFYQRSGFAKQPPYAEAPWTDGAAFLGPEQDTNCKLVGSLTDPRDLRGGWFDAGDYNKYVPFTFGTLTDMLLAYEDNPRVWTDDFGIPESGNGIPDLLDEIKWELDWLRRMQSADGSLLHKVSVTDFSAVSPPSADTHPRRYGAASTDATATGAAVFALAALSFRSVDPVYADTLQQAAIRAYDWCTTHPEQVFSNTGFQSAAATYTSNDRLARRVAAAGYLFALTGNTAYRTFFDAQYTQLHLLAWSYAYPFEAAYQDALLYYTRVPAATPSVRNTILTTYRQSLQNGNTENLPAYLNQTDAYRAFLADRNYTWGSNETKSHQGSMFLTMNQYQLDTANRVQYRDAGLGFLHYLHGVNPTRYCYLTNMGTSGAGYSVQTMYHSWFGDGTAFDTNPPPGYLMGGANPTFAPDPSYAGPPLSPPQNQPVQKSYKSWNTSFPENSWELNEPAIYSQGAYLRLLAQAMCYTTAVTSVRSGNWTDPATWACRRVPLSTDPVIIAAGTSVTVSTSVEARKISLQGTIQYQNGGVLKLGQP
;
A
#
# COMPACT_ATOMS: atom_id res chain seq x y z
N MET A 1 13.23 56.29 40.75
CA MET A 1 14.61 56.83 40.86
C MET A 1 15.41 56.27 39.70
N GLN A 2 15.88 57.16 38.81
CA GLN A 2 17.00 57.09 37.84
C GLN A 2 17.26 55.75 37.11
N ALA A 3 17.01 55.55 35.80
CA ALA A 3 17.45 56.23 34.56
C ALA A 3 18.86 55.85 34.04
N LEU A 4 18.97 55.82 32.69
CA LEU A 4 20.09 55.58 31.74
C LEU A 4 20.22 54.13 31.21
N SER A 5 19.79 53.75 29.99
CA SER A 5 19.98 54.22 28.59
C SER A 5 21.26 53.70 27.91
N THR A 6 21.14 52.84 26.88
CA THR A 6 21.61 53.04 25.48
C THR A 6 21.46 51.75 24.64
N ALA A 7 21.16 51.94 23.35
CA ALA A 7 20.85 50.94 22.32
C ALA A 7 22.09 50.29 21.70
N ILE A 8 21.92 49.15 20.98
CA ILE A 8 22.56 48.82 19.68
C ILE A 8 21.95 47.52 19.08
N ALA A 9 21.55 47.65 17.80
CA ALA A 9 21.53 46.72 16.67
C ALA A 9 20.85 45.33 16.69
N ALA A 10 20.06 45.12 15.64
CA ALA A 10 19.60 43.84 15.12
C ALA A 10 20.77 42.91 14.72
N ALA A 11 20.67 41.63 15.09
CA ALA A 11 21.28 40.52 14.37
C ALA A 11 20.62 39.18 14.77
N GLY A 12 20.06 38.49 13.77
CA GLY A 12 20.10 37.03 13.68
C GLY A 12 19.06 36.22 14.45
N LEU A 13 17.99 35.84 13.75
CA LEU A 13 17.35 34.53 13.90
C LEU A 13 18.44 33.45 13.94
N PHE A 14 18.65 32.78 15.07
CA PHE A 14 19.31 31.48 15.07
C PHE A 14 18.23 30.43 14.81
N ALA A 15 18.26 29.87 13.60
CA ALA A 15 17.55 28.65 13.26
C ALA A 15 18.02 27.52 14.19
N CYS A 16 17.08 26.79 14.77
CA CYS A 16 17.34 25.48 15.38
C CYS A 16 17.93 24.56 14.30
N LEU A 17 19.25 24.32 14.35
CA LEU A 17 19.90 23.23 13.64
C LEU A 17 19.53 21.93 14.38
N THR A 18 18.53 21.22 13.89
CA THR A 18 18.33 19.80 14.23
C THR A 18 19.51 19.02 13.66
N GLY A 19 20.49 18.67 14.51
CA GLY A 19 21.53 17.70 14.14
C GLY A 19 20.93 16.31 14.07
N TYR A 20 21.20 15.57 13.00
CA TYR A 20 20.88 14.15 12.92
C TYR A 20 22.03 13.36 13.57
N ALA A 21 21.75 12.20 14.16
CA ALA A 21 22.81 11.24 14.43
C ALA A 21 23.39 10.71 13.10
N GLN A 22 24.65 10.29 13.08
CA GLN A 22 25.19 9.55 11.94
C GLN A 22 24.39 8.26 11.79
N VAL A 23 23.84 8.02 10.61
CA VAL A 23 23.01 6.83 10.34
C VAL A 23 23.42 6.24 9.01
N SER A 24 23.89 4.99 9.06
CA SER A 24 23.86 4.10 7.90
C SER A 24 22.54 3.34 7.91
N GLY A 25 21.90 3.27 6.75
CA GLY A 25 20.62 2.60 6.60
C GLY A 25 20.51 1.89 5.25
N SER A 26 19.40 1.20 5.08
CA SER A 26 18.99 0.65 3.79
C SER A 26 17.56 1.06 3.49
N GLY A 27 17.23 1.15 2.21
CA GLY A 27 15.89 1.47 1.76
C GLY A 27 15.53 0.72 0.49
N THR A 28 14.25 0.77 0.17
CA THR A 28 13.70 0.29 -1.08
C THR A 28 12.76 1.33 -1.66
N LEU A 29 12.73 1.46 -2.98
CA LEU A 29 11.72 2.26 -3.66
C LEU A 29 11.24 1.59 -4.96
N PRO A 30 9.97 1.80 -5.36
CA PRO A 30 9.49 1.37 -6.66
C PRO A 30 10.08 2.25 -7.76
N SER A 31 10.76 1.63 -8.73
CA SER A 31 11.29 2.31 -9.92
C SER A 31 11.38 1.37 -11.11
N GLY A 32 11.06 1.87 -12.31
CA GLY A 32 11.13 1.09 -13.55
C GLY A 32 10.30 -0.20 -13.50
N GLY A 33 9.14 -0.17 -12.82
CA GLY A 33 8.24 -1.32 -12.68
C GLY A 33 8.72 -2.42 -11.72
N ARG A 34 9.74 -2.18 -10.89
CA ARG A 34 10.23 -3.14 -9.89
C ARG A 34 10.64 -2.46 -8.59
N ILE A 35 10.83 -3.26 -7.53
CA ILE A 35 11.46 -2.77 -6.30
C ILE A 35 12.96 -2.76 -6.45
N ARG A 36 13.54 -1.61 -6.14
CA ARG A 36 14.97 -1.38 -6.17
C ARG A 36 15.44 -1.09 -4.76
N SER A 37 16.49 -1.78 -4.34
CA SER A 37 17.08 -1.61 -3.00
C SER A 37 18.37 -0.81 -3.08
N PHE A 38 18.72 -0.17 -1.97
CA PHE A 38 19.94 0.61 -1.82
C PHE A 38 20.36 0.65 -0.35
N SER A 39 21.66 0.82 -0.12
CA SER A 39 22.20 1.23 1.17
C SER A 39 22.55 2.72 1.10
N TYR A 40 22.60 3.41 2.23
CA TYR A 40 23.01 4.80 2.28
C TYR A 40 23.71 5.14 3.59
N HIS A 41 24.45 6.24 3.58
CA HIS A 41 25.12 6.79 4.74
C HIS A 41 24.86 8.31 4.83
N LEU A 42 24.36 8.74 5.98
CA LEU A 42 24.02 10.13 6.29
C LEU A 42 25.03 10.72 7.29
N PRO A 43 25.62 11.90 7.02
CA PRO A 43 26.52 12.57 7.95
C PRO A 43 25.72 13.25 9.09
N ALA A 44 26.39 13.54 10.21
CA ALA A 44 25.75 14.16 11.39
C ALA A 44 25.18 15.58 11.13
N ALA A 45 25.79 16.32 10.20
CA ALA A 45 25.49 17.72 9.95
C ALA A 45 24.92 17.94 8.55
N ILE A 46 23.74 18.58 8.48
CA ILE A 46 23.15 19.05 7.23
C ILE A 46 23.57 20.51 7.02
N PRO A 47 24.30 20.83 5.94
CA PRO A 47 24.70 22.19 5.65
C PRO A 47 23.50 23.06 5.21
N PRO A 48 23.51 24.37 5.48
CA PRO A 48 22.52 25.29 4.95
C PRO A 48 22.50 25.23 3.42
N GLY A 49 21.36 24.84 2.84
CA GLY A 49 21.20 24.63 1.39
C GLY A 49 21.02 23.17 0.94
N GLY A 50 21.15 22.20 1.86
CA GLY A 50 20.94 20.78 1.59
C GLY A 50 22.24 19.99 1.39
N LEU A 51 22.18 18.68 1.64
CA LEU A 51 23.33 17.79 1.49
C LEU A 51 23.64 17.54 0.00
N PRO A 52 24.91 17.64 -0.44
CA PRO A 52 25.32 17.05 -1.71
C PRO A 52 25.08 15.54 -1.71
N LEU A 53 24.83 14.94 -2.87
CA LEU A 53 24.58 13.50 -3.02
C LEU A 53 25.67 12.84 -3.87
N VAL A 54 26.26 11.74 -3.40
CA VAL A 54 27.13 10.87 -4.19
C VAL A 54 26.43 9.52 -4.39
N ILE A 55 26.21 9.14 -5.65
CA ILE A 55 25.70 7.83 -6.04
C ILE A 55 26.90 6.93 -6.35
N ALA A 56 27.04 5.82 -5.62
CA ALA A 56 28.18 4.92 -5.66
C ALA A 56 27.75 3.52 -6.16
N CYS A 57 27.99 3.25 -7.45
CA CYS A 57 27.57 2.03 -8.14
C CYS A 57 28.64 0.93 -8.07
N HIS A 58 28.27 -0.24 -7.55
CA HIS A 58 29.15 -1.39 -7.47
C HIS A 58 29.46 -2.01 -8.85
N GLY A 59 30.54 -2.80 -8.95
CA GLY A 59 30.88 -3.59 -10.14
C GLY A 59 30.01 -4.83 -10.32
N ASP A 60 30.15 -5.52 -11.46
CA ASP A 60 29.34 -6.70 -11.77
C ASP A 60 29.48 -7.81 -10.71
N GLY A 61 28.37 -8.48 -10.42
CA GLY A 61 28.26 -9.50 -9.37
C GLY A 61 28.26 -8.95 -7.95
N GLY A 62 28.45 -7.63 -7.76
CA GLY A 62 28.49 -6.98 -6.46
C GLY A 62 27.12 -6.61 -5.88
N THR A 63 27.15 -5.87 -4.76
CA THR A 63 25.99 -5.25 -4.11
C THR A 63 26.37 -3.85 -3.61
N GLY A 64 25.37 -3.00 -3.38
CA GLY A 64 25.56 -1.67 -2.80
C GLY A 64 26.23 -1.73 -1.42
N ALA A 65 25.72 -2.57 -0.52
CA ALA A 65 26.34 -2.79 0.79
C ALA A 65 27.77 -3.33 0.70
N GLY A 66 28.03 -4.23 -0.25
CA GLY A 66 29.37 -4.74 -0.52
C GLY A 66 30.34 -3.64 -0.96
N PHE A 67 29.89 -2.71 -1.80
CA PHE A 67 30.71 -1.58 -2.24
C PHE A 67 30.92 -0.55 -1.14
N GLN A 68 29.88 -0.27 -0.34
CA GLN A 68 29.97 0.59 0.84
C GLN A 68 31.10 0.16 1.79
N ALA A 69 31.27 -1.15 1.98
CA ALA A 69 32.25 -1.71 2.91
C ALA A 69 33.72 -1.39 2.56
N TYR A 70 34.04 -1.07 1.30
CA TYR A 70 35.44 -0.82 0.89
C TYR A 70 35.68 0.48 0.11
N ALA A 71 34.63 1.17 -0.36
CA ALA A 71 34.80 2.39 -1.16
C ALA A 71 35.45 3.55 -0.37
N GLY A 72 35.31 3.54 0.96
CA GLY A 72 35.85 4.56 1.87
C GLY A 72 35.12 5.90 1.81
N LEU A 73 33.95 5.96 1.17
CA LEU A 73 33.17 7.19 0.99
C LEU A 73 32.45 7.64 2.27
N ASP A 74 32.01 6.73 3.14
CA ASP A 74 31.31 7.06 4.40
C ASP A 74 32.16 7.96 5.31
N ALA A 75 33.44 7.60 5.53
CA ALA A 75 34.35 8.40 6.34
C ALA A 75 34.59 9.81 5.76
N VAL A 76 34.59 9.95 4.43
CA VAL A 76 34.74 11.25 3.76
C VAL A 76 33.44 12.05 3.81
N ALA A 77 32.30 11.36 3.68
CA ALA A 77 30.95 11.91 3.81
C ALA A 77 30.73 12.56 5.18
N ASP A 78 31.16 11.89 6.25
CA ASP A 78 31.15 12.42 7.60
C ASP A 78 32.00 13.68 7.74
N GLN A 79 33.24 13.65 7.23
CA GLN A 79 34.18 14.76 7.34
C GLN A 79 33.78 15.98 6.50
N GLN A 80 33.02 15.78 5.43
CA GLN A 80 32.77 16.79 4.41
C GLN A 80 31.28 17.13 4.21
N SER A 81 30.41 16.49 5.00
CA SER A 81 28.96 16.70 5.03
C SER A 81 28.28 16.50 3.67
N PHE A 82 28.35 15.29 3.12
CA PHE A 82 27.52 14.85 1.98
C PHE A 82 26.85 13.50 2.23
N LEU A 83 25.77 13.20 1.53
CA LEU A 83 25.07 11.92 1.58
C LEU A 83 25.68 10.97 0.53
N VAL A 84 25.84 9.70 0.89
CA VAL A 84 26.22 8.65 -0.08
C VAL A 84 25.13 7.61 -0.18
N VAL A 85 24.74 7.27 -1.41
CA VAL A 85 23.84 6.16 -1.69
C VAL A 85 24.56 5.10 -2.52
N TYR A 86 24.37 3.84 -2.13
CA TYR A 86 24.91 2.65 -2.75
C TYR A 86 23.76 1.81 -3.33
N PRO A 87 23.32 2.08 -4.57
CA PRO A 87 22.24 1.32 -5.20
C PRO A 87 22.64 -0.14 -5.43
N ASN A 88 21.67 -1.06 -5.34
CA ASN A 88 21.82 -2.42 -5.85
C ASN A 88 21.38 -2.49 -7.32
N ALA A 89 22.22 -3.12 -8.14
CA ALA A 89 21.80 -3.61 -9.43
C ALA A 89 20.93 -4.87 -9.28
N VAL A 90 20.35 -5.34 -10.39
CA VAL A 90 19.51 -6.54 -10.43
C VAL A 90 20.14 -7.61 -11.30
N ASN A 91 19.68 -8.85 -11.16
CA ASN A 91 20.16 -9.97 -11.97
C ASN A 91 19.59 -9.87 -13.40
N VAL A 92 20.47 -9.75 -14.40
CA VAL A 92 20.15 -9.65 -15.83
C VAL A 92 21.17 -10.48 -16.61
N GLY A 93 20.70 -11.35 -17.50
CA GLY A 93 21.61 -12.15 -18.34
C GLY A 93 22.49 -13.15 -17.57
N GLY A 94 22.07 -13.55 -16.36
CA GLY A 94 22.79 -14.52 -15.52
C GLY A 94 23.75 -13.91 -14.49
N GLY A 95 23.80 -12.58 -14.34
CA GLY A 95 24.61 -11.90 -13.33
C GLY A 95 24.00 -10.58 -12.84
N ILE A 96 24.42 -10.12 -11.67
CA ILE A 96 23.99 -8.83 -11.09
C ILE A 96 24.78 -7.71 -11.76
N GLN A 97 24.14 -6.80 -12.49
CA GLN A 97 24.83 -5.72 -13.21
C GLN A 97 23.92 -4.53 -13.50
N PHE A 98 24.49 -3.32 -13.52
CA PHE A 98 23.82 -2.11 -14.00
C PHE A 98 23.77 -2.08 -15.52
N ASN A 99 22.92 -1.22 -16.09
CA ASN A 99 22.95 -0.90 -17.52
C ASN A 99 24.25 -0.18 -17.90
N LYS A 100 25.08 -0.83 -18.71
CA LYS A 100 26.40 -0.33 -19.14
C LYS A 100 26.37 0.31 -20.52
N TYR A 101 25.31 0.07 -21.29
CA TYR A 101 25.21 0.49 -22.69
C TYR A 101 24.51 1.83 -22.79
N ALA A 102 25.20 2.81 -23.37
CA ALA A 102 24.73 4.19 -23.36
C ALA A 102 23.47 4.45 -24.25
N ASP A 103 23.09 3.51 -25.11
CA ASP A 103 22.08 3.70 -26.16
C ASP A 103 20.88 2.76 -26.08
N THR A 104 20.76 1.92 -25.04
CA THR A 104 19.63 1.01 -24.88
C THR A 104 18.66 1.47 -23.79
N ALA A 105 17.38 1.62 -24.17
CA ALA A 105 16.23 1.54 -23.25
C ALA A 105 16.14 0.09 -22.67
N PRO A 106 15.28 -0.26 -21.69
CA PRO A 106 15.32 -1.58 -21.07
C PRO A 106 15.25 -2.72 -22.10
N GLY A 107 16.37 -3.43 -22.22
CA GLY A 107 16.69 -4.45 -23.22
C GLY A 107 18.21 -4.44 -23.45
N PHE A 108 18.97 -5.38 -22.86
CA PHE A 108 20.44 -5.37 -23.02
C PHE A 108 20.86 -5.93 -24.37
N GLY A 109 21.65 -5.18 -25.14
CA GLY A 109 22.26 -5.63 -26.39
C GLY A 109 21.33 -5.66 -27.60
N THR A 110 21.93 -5.74 -28.79
CA THR A 110 21.24 -6.12 -30.03
C THR A 110 21.59 -7.57 -30.38
N VAL A 111 20.71 -8.26 -31.09
CA VAL A 111 20.97 -9.64 -31.55
C VAL A 111 22.32 -9.67 -32.30
N GLY A 112 23.30 -10.40 -31.76
CA GLY A 112 24.66 -10.50 -32.32
C GLY A 112 25.76 -9.80 -31.53
N ASP A 113 25.47 -9.16 -30.40
CA ASP A 113 26.50 -8.60 -29.50
C ASP A 113 27.25 -9.73 -28.76
N PRO A 114 28.59 -9.86 -28.91
CA PRO A 114 29.37 -10.92 -28.26
C PRO A 114 29.53 -10.75 -26.74
N ASN A 115 29.22 -9.58 -26.16
CA ASN A 115 29.44 -9.29 -24.75
C ASN A 115 28.20 -8.79 -23.98
N GLY A 116 27.06 -8.65 -24.65
CA GLY A 116 25.74 -8.49 -24.03
C GLY A 116 24.99 -9.82 -23.92
N PRO A 117 24.01 -9.99 -23.02
CA PRO A 117 23.14 -11.15 -23.06
C PRO A 117 22.40 -11.18 -24.39
N SER A 118 22.62 -12.25 -25.16
CA SER A 118 21.95 -12.51 -26.42
C SER A 118 21.05 -13.74 -26.24
N PRO A 119 19.72 -13.63 -26.42
CA PRO A 119 18.99 -12.44 -26.89
C PRO A 119 18.80 -11.37 -25.80
N ALA A 120 18.43 -10.16 -26.22
CA ALA A 120 18.12 -9.06 -25.32
C ALA A 120 17.02 -9.43 -24.31
N ASP A 121 17.22 -9.05 -23.05
CA ASP A 121 16.24 -9.30 -21.99
C ASP A 121 15.11 -8.26 -22.04
N PRO A 122 13.87 -8.62 -22.44
CA PRO A 122 12.74 -7.68 -22.44
C PRO A 122 12.38 -7.15 -21.05
N ASN A 123 12.94 -7.73 -19.99
CA ASN A 123 12.79 -7.34 -18.59
C ASN A 123 14.05 -6.68 -18.02
N ALA A 124 14.96 -6.13 -18.82
CA ALA A 124 16.09 -5.39 -18.26
C ALA A 124 15.59 -4.18 -17.43
N PRO A 125 16.26 -3.81 -16.32
CA PRO A 125 15.88 -2.67 -15.51
C PRO A 125 16.13 -1.34 -16.23
N ASP A 126 15.29 -0.35 -15.94
CA ASP A 126 15.64 1.05 -16.23
C ASP A 126 16.46 1.62 -15.05
N ASP A 127 17.77 1.44 -15.11
CA ASP A 127 18.69 1.92 -14.06
C ASP A 127 18.82 3.44 -14.04
N VAL A 128 18.62 4.10 -15.18
CA VAL A 128 18.64 5.58 -15.27
C VAL A 128 17.43 6.16 -14.55
N ALA A 129 16.23 5.59 -14.76
CA ALA A 129 15.04 5.94 -13.99
C ALA A 129 15.24 5.67 -12.50
N PHE A 130 15.87 4.55 -12.12
CA PHE A 130 16.16 4.26 -10.72
C PHE A 130 17.06 5.30 -10.07
N VAL A 131 18.14 5.71 -10.73
CA VAL A 131 18.99 6.80 -10.23
C VAL A 131 18.22 8.11 -10.13
N SER A 132 17.38 8.43 -11.12
CA SER A 132 16.51 9.61 -11.08
C SER A 132 15.57 9.59 -9.88
N ASP A 133 14.91 8.46 -9.63
CA ASP A 133 13.97 8.28 -8.52
C ASP A 133 14.69 8.30 -7.17
N LEU A 134 15.93 7.82 -7.08
CA LEU A 134 16.76 7.96 -5.88
C LEU A 134 17.04 9.43 -5.56
N ILE A 135 17.40 10.24 -6.56
CA ILE A 135 17.64 11.68 -6.34
C ILE A 135 16.38 12.35 -5.79
N ASP A 136 15.22 12.02 -6.34
CA ASP A 136 13.94 12.58 -5.89
C ASP A 136 13.55 12.06 -4.50
N TYR A 137 13.81 10.78 -4.19
CA TYR A 137 13.62 10.18 -2.88
C TYR A 137 14.46 10.89 -1.82
N PHE A 138 15.77 11.03 -2.02
CA PHE A 138 16.65 11.69 -1.06
C PHE A 138 16.38 13.19 -0.94
N TYR A 139 15.84 13.83 -1.98
CA TYR A 139 15.36 15.21 -1.88
C TYR A 139 14.11 15.34 -1.01
N GLN A 140 13.18 14.40 -1.11
CA GLN A 140 11.96 14.39 -0.29
C GLN A 140 12.25 14.06 1.18
N GLN A 141 13.14 13.09 1.43
CA GLN A 141 13.43 12.60 2.77
C GLN A 141 14.44 13.47 3.52
N TYR A 142 15.48 13.96 2.85
CA TYR A 142 16.63 14.62 3.49
C TYR A 142 16.97 15.98 2.88
N HIS A 143 16.17 16.49 1.93
CA HIS A 143 16.36 17.79 1.30
C HIS A 143 17.77 18.00 0.73
N ILE A 144 18.30 17.00 0.00
CA ILE A 144 19.59 17.12 -0.69
C ILE A 144 19.64 18.34 -1.63
N ASP A 145 20.84 18.90 -1.83
CA ASP A 145 21.07 19.88 -2.88
C ASP A 145 21.14 19.15 -4.24
N ARG A 146 20.03 19.20 -4.98
CA ARG A 146 19.92 18.56 -6.30
C ARG A 146 20.85 19.16 -7.36
N ASN A 147 21.39 20.37 -7.15
CA ASN A 147 22.42 20.89 -8.04
C ASN A 147 23.79 20.23 -7.80
N ARG A 148 23.96 19.50 -6.70
CA ARG A 148 25.20 18.87 -6.26
C ARG A 148 25.06 17.35 -6.13
N VAL A 149 24.60 16.73 -7.21
CA VAL A 149 24.53 15.28 -7.36
C VAL A 149 25.71 14.78 -8.20
N TYR A 150 26.42 13.78 -7.70
CA TYR A 150 27.61 13.21 -8.34
C TYR A 150 27.46 11.69 -8.46
N ALA A 151 28.18 11.08 -9.40
CA ALA A 151 28.19 9.62 -9.55
C ALA A 151 29.61 9.05 -9.63
N THR A 152 29.82 7.90 -9.00
CA THR A 152 31.05 7.11 -9.07
C THR A 152 30.72 5.62 -9.07
N GLY A 153 31.65 4.80 -9.54
CA GLY A 153 31.49 3.36 -9.54
C GLY A 153 32.71 2.62 -10.05
N HIS A 154 32.77 1.33 -9.72
CA HIS A 154 33.85 0.41 -10.09
C HIS A 154 33.39 -0.52 -11.21
N SER A 155 34.24 -0.77 -12.21
CA SER A 155 34.00 -1.75 -13.27
C SER A 155 32.64 -1.52 -13.94
N GLY A 156 31.71 -2.48 -13.94
CA GLY A 156 30.32 -2.33 -14.41
C GLY A 156 29.61 -1.06 -13.93
N GLY A 157 29.75 -0.68 -12.66
CA GLY A 157 29.22 0.56 -12.11
C GLY A 157 29.92 1.82 -12.64
N GLY A 158 31.19 1.71 -13.02
CA GLY A 158 31.94 2.76 -13.71
C GLY A 158 31.48 2.99 -15.16
N PHE A 159 31.13 1.92 -15.90
CA PHE A 159 30.49 2.04 -17.22
C PHE A 159 29.14 2.76 -17.07
N PHE A 160 28.36 2.39 -16.06
CA PHE A 160 27.08 3.04 -15.79
C PHE A 160 27.24 4.52 -15.42
N CYS A 161 28.30 4.92 -14.72
CA CYS A 161 28.59 6.34 -14.47
C CYS A 161 28.80 7.13 -15.76
N TYR A 162 29.51 6.56 -16.73
CA TYR A 162 29.63 7.16 -18.06
C TYR A 162 28.26 7.29 -18.74
N PHE A 163 27.42 6.26 -18.65
CA PHE A 163 26.07 6.32 -19.20
C PHE A 163 25.20 7.40 -18.53
N LEU A 164 25.19 7.48 -17.19
CA LEU A 164 24.46 8.53 -16.46
C LEU A 164 24.86 9.94 -16.91
N SER A 165 26.15 10.16 -17.18
CA SER A 165 26.64 11.45 -17.69
C SER A 165 26.12 11.80 -19.09
N LEU A 166 25.67 10.82 -19.88
CA LEU A 166 25.06 11.03 -21.20
C LEU A 166 23.54 11.04 -21.15
N ALA A 167 22.92 10.23 -20.29
CA ALA A 167 21.47 10.04 -20.23
C ALA A 167 20.77 11.15 -19.44
N ILE A 168 21.37 11.55 -18.31
CA ILE A 168 20.82 12.58 -17.43
C ILE A 168 21.88 13.64 -17.05
N PRO A 169 22.65 14.22 -18.00
CA PRO A 169 23.65 15.25 -17.72
C PRO A 169 23.09 16.47 -16.99
N GLN A 170 21.79 16.71 -17.16
CA GLN A 170 21.05 17.75 -16.49
C GLN A 170 20.78 17.47 -14.99
N LYS A 171 20.99 16.23 -14.53
CA LYS A 171 20.81 15.81 -13.13
C LYS A 171 22.13 15.46 -12.43
N ILE A 172 23.24 15.35 -13.15
CA ILE A 172 24.56 14.95 -12.62
C ILE A 172 25.58 16.06 -12.83
N ALA A 173 26.11 16.61 -11.73
CA ALA A 173 27.06 17.70 -11.75
C ALA A 173 28.48 17.27 -12.17
N ALA A 174 28.91 16.06 -11.82
CA ALA A 174 30.19 15.45 -12.18
C ALA A 174 30.21 13.93 -11.96
N VAL A 175 31.10 13.22 -12.66
CA VAL A 175 31.29 11.76 -12.51
C VAL A 175 32.75 11.37 -12.30
N ALA A 176 32.98 10.29 -11.54
CA ALA A 176 34.31 9.73 -11.32
C ALA A 176 34.33 8.20 -11.48
N PRO A 177 34.35 7.67 -12.71
CA PRO A 177 34.37 6.23 -12.97
C PRO A 177 35.75 5.61 -12.66
N VAL A 178 35.75 4.36 -12.17
CA VAL A 178 36.97 3.59 -11.84
C VAL A 178 37.01 2.27 -12.61
N ALA A 179 38.15 1.96 -13.24
CA ALA A 179 38.40 0.70 -13.96
C ALA A 179 37.29 0.36 -14.99
N ALA A 180 36.89 1.35 -15.77
CA ALA A 180 35.79 1.27 -16.74
C ALA A 180 36.11 2.03 -18.05
N SER A 181 35.20 1.97 -19.01
CA SER A 181 35.20 2.78 -20.24
C SER A 181 33.77 3.24 -20.59
N LEU A 182 33.57 4.01 -21.66
CA LEU A 182 32.25 4.32 -22.21
C LEU A 182 31.92 3.32 -23.33
N TRP A 183 30.74 2.72 -23.25
CA TRP A 183 30.28 1.69 -24.17
C TRP A 183 28.88 2.03 -24.72
N GLY A 184 28.71 1.97 -26.04
CA GLY A 184 27.45 2.13 -26.76
C GLY A 184 27.66 1.99 -28.28
N ASN A 185 26.60 2.04 -29.08
CA ASN A 185 26.70 2.04 -30.54
C ASN A 185 27.45 3.28 -31.07
N ASP A 186 28.39 3.08 -32.01
CA ASP A 186 29.17 4.15 -32.63
C ASP A 186 28.31 5.27 -33.23
N SER A 187 27.17 4.93 -33.86
CA SER A 187 26.24 5.91 -34.42
C SER A 187 25.57 6.74 -33.33
N TYR A 188 25.17 6.11 -32.22
CA TYR A 188 24.58 6.82 -31.07
C TYR A 188 25.62 7.77 -30.45
N LEU A 189 26.81 7.24 -30.15
CA LEU A 189 27.88 8.00 -29.51
C LEU A 189 28.37 9.15 -30.41
N THR A 190 28.57 8.88 -31.69
CA THR A 190 28.92 9.90 -32.69
C THR A 190 27.85 10.99 -32.74
N ASN A 191 26.56 10.63 -32.82
CA ASN A 191 25.48 11.63 -32.81
C ASN A 191 25.45 12.41 -31.48
N ARG A 192 25.61 11.72 -30.35
CA ARG A 192 25.58 12.33 -29.02
C ARG A 192 26.66 13.39 -28.86
N PHE A 193 27.89 13.13 -29.35
CA PHE A 193 29.01 14.07 -29.29
C PHE A 193 29.05 15.08 -30.46
N ALA A 194 28.50 14.77 -31.63
CA ALA A 194 28.52 15.65 -32.80
C ALA A 194 27.39 16.70 -32.81
N THR A 195 26.32 16.49 -32.06
CA THR A 195 25.20 17.44 -31.99
C THR A 195 25.45 18.50 -30.91
N GLY A 196 24.91 19.72 -31.09
CA GLY A 196 24.82 20.72 -30.02
C GLY A 196 23.97 20.29 -28.80
N ASN A 197 23.62 19.00 -28.70
CA ASN A 197 22.85 18.37 -27.62
C ASN A 197 23.75 17.72 -26.55
N TYR A 198 25.07 17.60 -26.76
CA TYR A 198 25.97 17.15 -25.70
C TYR A 198 26.02 18.19 -24.59
N GLN A 199 25.46 17.84 -23.43
CA GLN A 199 25.66 18.63 -22.22
C GLN A 199 26.94 18.15 -21.55
N GLN A 200 27.91 19.06 -21.51
CA GLN A 200 29.19 18.90 -20.87
C GLN A 200 29.04 18.38 -19.42
N VAL A 201 29.78 17.34 -19.02
CA VAL A 201 29.88 16.83 -17.64
C VAL A 201 31.36 16.69 -17.28
N PRO A 202 31.83 17.19 -16.12
CA PRO A 202 33.21 16.97 -15.66
C PRO A 202 33.44 15.49 -15.33
N VAL A 203 34.62 14.99 -15.70
CA VAL A 203 35.01 13.59 -15.50
C VAL A 203 36.36 13.49 -14.81
N LEU A 204 36.43 12.68 -13.74
CA LEU A 204 37.66 12.18 -13.13
C LEU A 204 37.72 10.66 -13.27
N HIS A 205 38.32 10.17 -14.35
CA HIS A 205 38.50 8.73 -14.55
C HIS A 205 39.72 8.26 -13.76
N ILE A 206 39.59 7.15 -13.03
CA ILE A 206 40.72 6.46 -12.39
C ILE A 206 40.87 5.08 -13.05
N HIS A 207 42.08 4.74 -13.45
CA HIS A 207 42.36 3.45 -14.08
C HIS A 207 43.79 3.00 -13.78
N SER A 208 44.04 1.70 -13.79
CA SER A 208 45.37 1.09 -13.68
C SER A 208 45.98 0.88 -15.05
N LYS A 209 47.27 1.19 -15.22
CA LYS A 209 47.98 0.97 -16.50
C LYS A 209 48.05 -0.51 -16.91
N GLY A 210 47.99 -1.41 -15.93
CA GLY A 210 48.07 -2.86 -16.12
C GLY A 210 46.74 -3.58 -15.88
N ASP A 211 45.61 -2.88 -15.95
CA ASP A 211 44.29 -3.51 -15.84
C ASP A 211 44.11 -4.54 -16.98
N GLY A 212 44.01 -5.82 -16.60
CA GLY A 212 43.85 -6.93 -17.53
C GLY A 212 42.38 -7.30 -17.82
N THR A 213 41.42 -6.61 -17.21
CA THR A 213 39.99 -6.88 -17.36
C THR A 213 39.31 -5.84 -18.24
N VAL A 214 39.56 -4.55 -17.98
CA VAL A 214 39.12 -3.47 -18.85
C VAL A 214 40.35 -2.78 -19.40
N THR A 215 40.49 -2.76 -20.72
CA THR A 215 41.63 -2.10 -21.37
C THR A 215 41.68 -0.63 -20.95
N PRO A 216 42.82 -0.15 -20.42
CA PRO A 216 42.97 1.25 -20.06
C PRO A 216 42.78 2.14 -21.30
N PRO A 217 42.23 3.35 -21.15
CA PRO A 217 42.05 4.28 -22.27
C PRO A 217 43.34 4.57 -23.05
N ILE A 218 44.50 4.42 -22.39
CA ILE A 218 45.83 4.56 -22.97
C ILE A 218 46.58 3.23 -22.78
N SER A 219 46.86 2.54 -23.88
CA SER A 219 47.61 1.28 -23.88
C SER A 219 48.48 1.15 -25.13
N PRO A 220 49.81 0.98 -25.01
CA PRO A 220 50.60 0.91 -23.78
C PRO A 220 50.73 2.27 -23.06
N TYR A 221 51.03 2.28 -21.77
CA TYR A 221 51.25 3.52 -20.99
C TYR A 221 52.68 3.60 -20.41
N PRO A 222 53.37 4.76 -20.49
CA PRO A 222 52.94 5.99 -21.17
C PRO A 222 53.04 5.88 -22.71
N ASP A 223 52.01 6.36 -23.42
CA ASP A 223 52.05 6.57 -24.88
C ASP A 223 52.48 8.02 -25.16
N PRO A 224 53.64 8.26 -25.81
CA PRO A 224 54.14 9.61 -26.09
C PRO A 224 53.44 10.31 -27.27
N THR A 225 52.62 9.60 -28.06
CA THR A 225 51.90 10.15 -29.23
C THR A 225 50.42 9.72 -29.26
N PRO A 226 49.65 9.95 -28.20
CA PRO A 226 48.28 9.46 -28.12
C PRO A 226 47.37 10.43 -28.87
N ASP A 227 47.44 10.38 -30.20
CA ASP A 227 46.42 11.01 -31.04
C ASP A 227 45.12 10.24 -30.78
N PHE A 228 44.29 10.81 -29.90
CA PHE A 228 42.95 10.33 -29.52
C PHE A 228 42.90 9.20 -28.47
N VAL A 229 42.41 9.54 -27.27
CA VAL A 229 42.22 8.64 -26.12
C VAL A 229 40.72 8.46 -25.87
N TRP A 230 40.10 7.45 -26.50
CA TRP A 230 38.67 7.18 -26.30
C TRP A 230 38.41 6.63 -24.87
N PRO A 231 37.37 7.10 -24.15
CA PRO A 231 36.40 8.15 -24.52
C PRO A 231 36.79 9.57 -24.08
N LEU A 232 37.86 9.73 -23.29
CA LEU A 232 38.26 11.00 -22.66
C LEU A 232 38.46 12.14 -23.67
N SER A 233 39.00 11.84 -24.85
CA SER A 233 39.13 12.78 -25.97
C SER A 233 37.79 13.38 -26.43
N ASN A 234 36.69 12.61 -26.42
CA ASN A 234 35.37 13.14 -26.82
C ASN A 234 34.75 14.02 -25.74
N TYR A 235 34.90 13.64 -24.46
CA TYR A 235 34.54 14.51 -23.35
C TYR A 235 35.36 15.81 -23.40
N ALA A 236 36.68 15.72 -23.62
CA ALA A 236 37.55 16.89 -23.69
C ALA A 236 37.26 17.78 -24.91
N TYR A 237 36.94 17.18 -26.06
CA TYR A 237 36.51 17.92 -27.24
C TYR A 237 35.21 18.68 -26.97
N GLY A 238 34.20 18.00 -26.40
CA GLY A 238 32.95 18.63 -26.01
C GLY A 238 33.11 19.72 -24.94
N ASN A 239 34.04 19.56 -23.99
CA ASN A 239 34.22 20.46 -22.85
C ASN A 239 35.12 21.69 -23.12
N CYS A 240 36.19 21.53 -23.89
CA CYS A 240 37.16 22.59 -24.18
C CYS A 240 37.83 22.49 -25.55
N ASN A 241 37.17 21.84 -26.52
CA ASN A 241 37.64 21.73 -27.91
C ASN A 241 39.01 21.06 -28.05
N ASN A 242 39.34 20.11 -27.15
CA ASN A 242 40.56 19.33 -27.20
C ASN A 242 40.28 17.85 -27.48
N GLY A 243 40.58 17.39 -28.70
CA GLY A 243 40.34 16.00 -29.11
C GLY A 243 41.55 15.06 -28.99
N SER A 244 42.76 15.57 -28.73
CA SER A 244 43.98 14.76 -28.88
C SER A 244 45.12 15.06 -27.90
N GLY A 245 45.06 16.11 -27.07
CA GLY A 245 46.14 16.47 -26.15
C GLY A 245 45.83 16.20 -24.68
N TYR A 246 46.85 15.93 -23.88
CA TYR A 246 46.79 16.02 -22.42
C TYR A 246 48.12 16.48 -21.82
N THR A 247 48.09 16.97 -20.59
CA THR A 247 49.29 17.26 -19.79
C THR A 247 49.40 16.26 -18.65
N THR A 248 50.60 15.75 -18.39
CA THR A 248 50.85 14.74 -17.35
C THR A 248 51.60 15.36 -16.19
N ASN A 249 51.07 15.22 -14.98
CA ASN A 249 51.74 15.59 -13.74
C ASN A 249 51.67 14.43 -12.75
N PRO A 250 52.75 14.11 -12.02
CA PRO A 250 52.66 13.10 -10.96
C PRO A 250 51.71 13.60 -9.85
N LEU A 251 50.69 12.81 -9.50
CA LEU A 251 49.90 13.03 -8.29
C LEU A 251 50.69 12.59 -7.06
N ASN A 252 51.37 11.44 -7.19
CA ASN A 252 52.39 10.93 -6.27
C ASN A 252 53.34 9.99 -7.04
N ALA A 253 54.25 9.30 -6.35
CA ALA A 253 55.21 8.40 -6.99
C ALA A 253 54.55 7.29 -7.84
N ASN A 254 53.36 6.85 -7.45
CA ASN A 254 52.65 5.69 -7.99
C ASN A 254 51.46 6.04 -8.89
N VAL A 255 51.07 7.31 -8.97
CA VAL A 255 49.88 7.77 -9.69
C VAL A 255 50.20 9.03 -10.48
N ASP A 256 49.95 8.97 -11.78
CA ASP A 256 50.07 10.11 -12.68
C ASP A 256 48.68 10.70 -12.97
N SER A 257 48.58 12.02 -13.02
CA SER A 257 47.37 12.78 -13.35
C SER A 257 47.50 13.37 -14.74
N LEU A 258 46.68 12.90 -15.67
CA LEU A 258 46.60 13.36 -17.05
C LEU A 258 45.40 14.30 -17.18
N THR A 259 45.65 15.56 -17.49
CA THR A 259 44.59 16.56 -17.69
C THR A 259 44.37 16.79 -19.18
N PHE A 260 43.21 16.37 -19.68
CA PHE A 260 42.78 16.58 -21.07
C PHE A 260 42.08 17.93 -21.22
N CYS A 261 41.41 18.40 -20.17
CA CYS A 261 40.63 19.63 -20.21
C CYS A 261 40.75 20.39 -18.89
N GLY A 262 41.38 21.57 -18.92
CA GLY A 262 41.67 22.38 -17.73
C GLY A 262 40.72 23.57 -17.51
N SER A 263 40.04 24.05 -18.54
CA SER A 263 39.10 25.19 -18.53
C SER A 263 37.67 24.71 -18.82
N GLY A 264 36.66 25.30 -18.17
CA GLY A 264 35.28 24.81 -18.24
C GLY A 264 35.04 23.64 -17.28
N LYS A 265 34.49 22.52 -17.79
CA LYS A 265 34.30 21.28 -17.04
C LYS A 265 35.51 20.36 -17.23
N LYS A 266 36.23 20.05 -16.15
CA LYS A 266 37.53 19.34 -16.25
C LYS A 266 37.34 17.89 -16.68
N VAL A 267 38.30 17.39 -17.45
CA VAL A 267 38.43 15.99 -17.86
C VAL A 267 39.83 15.52 -17.48
N ILE A 268 39.90 14.61 -16.52
CA ILE A 268 41.14 14.11 -15.90
C ILE A 268 41.13 12.59 -15.90
N LEU A 269 42.28 11.99 -16.20
CA LEU A 269 42.58 10.58 -15.95
C LEU A 269 43.67 10.47 -14.88
N LEU A 270 43.38 9.77 -13.78
CA LEU A 270 44.40 9.30 -12.84
C LEU A 270 44.82 7.90 -13.24
N MET A 271 46.06 7.77 -13.68
CA MET A 271 46.66 6.50 -14.06
C MET A 271 47.50 5.96 -12.90
N THR A 272 47.06 4.84 -12.33
CA THR A 272 47.83 4.12 -11.31
C THR A 272 48.85 3.20 -11.98
N LYS A 273 50.04 3.06 -11.37
CA LYS A 273 51.17 2.28 -11.92
C LYS A 273 51.15 0.80 -11.53
N ASP A 274 50.09 0.36 -10.86
CA ASP A 274 49.82 -1.05 -10.57
C ASP A 274 49.23 -1.79 -11.78
N ALA A 275 48.78 -3.02 -11.54
CA ALA A 275 48.15 -3.90 -12.52
C ALA A 275 46.82 -4.47 -12.00
N THR A 276 46.08 -3.68 -11.22
CA THR A 276 44.84 -4.13 -10.56
C THR A 276 43.59 -3.73 -11.33
N HIS A 277 42.61 -4.62 -11.43
CA HIS A 277 41.23 -4.28 -11.81
C HIS A 277 40.39 -3.95 -10.56
N GLY A 278 40.67 -2.83 -9.89
CA GLY A 278 40.14 -2.58 -8.55
C GLY A 278 40.11 -1.13 -8.10
N TRP A 279 39.52 -0.93 -6.92
CA TRP A 279 39.57 0.35 -6.21
C TRP A 279 40.95 0.53 -5.58
N SER A 280 41.75 1.47 -6.11
CA SER A 280 43.18 1.57 -5.77
C SER A 280 43.41 1.95 -4.30
N THR A 281 44.47 1.39 -3.71
CA THR A 281 44.97 1.75 -2.38
C THR A 281 46.22 2.64 -2.44
N LEU A 282 46.70 2.98 -3.65
CA LEU A 282 47.93 3.75 -3.86
C LEU A 282 47.78 5.25 -3.56
N PHE A 283 46.55 5.70 -3.34
CA PHE A 283 46.19 7.07 -2.98
C PHE A 283 44.78 7.08 -2.35
N PRO A 284 44.38 8.15 -1.63
CA PRO A 284 43.06 8.20 -0.98
C PRO A 284 41.94 8.49 -1.99
N VAL A 285 41.50 7.47 -2.72
CA VAL A 285 40.53 7.55 -3.84
C VAL A 285 39.29 8.39 -3.48
N ALA A 286 38.59 8.04 -2.40
CA ALA A 286 37.36 8.72 -1.97
C ALA A 286 37.57 10.22 -1.71
N GLN A 287 38.67 10.58 -1.02
CA GLN A 287 39.01 11.97 -0.73
C GLN A 287 39.36 12.74 -2.02
N THR A 288 40.11 12.11 -2.93
CA THR A 288 40.47 12.71 -4.23
C THR A 288 39.24 12.94 -5.09
N MET A 289 38.29 11.99 -5.13
CA MET A 289 37.01 12.15 -5.82
C MET A 289 36.20 13.31 -5.24
N TRP A 290 36.06 13.38 -3.91
CA TRP A 290 35.33 14.48 -3.29
C TRP A 290 35.95 15.85 -3.57
N ASN A 291 37.29 15.94 -3.50
CA ASN A 291 38.03 17.15 -3.83
C ASN A 291 37.78 17.60 -5.28
N PHE A 292 37.49 16.67 -6.18
CA PHE A 292 37.05 16.97 -7.54
C PHE A 292 35.58 17.41 -7.58
N PHE A 293 34.66 16.59 -7.06
CA PHE A 293 33.22 16.82 -7.09
C PHE A 293 32.79 18.16 -6.51
N ARG A 294 33.35 18.56 -5.36
CA ARG A 294 32.96 19.79 -4.65
C ARG A 294 33.19 21.08 -5.45
N ASN A 295 33.93 21.03 -6.56
CA ASN A 295 34.14 22.18 -7.44
C ASN A 295 33.03 22.33 -8.49
N TYR A 296 32.09 21.39 -8.57
CA TYR A 296 31.07 21.34 -9.61
C TYR A 296 29.67 21.32 -9.01
N GLN A 297 28.79 22.09 -9.62
CA GLN A 297 27.35 22.09 -9.36
C GLN A 297 26.64 22.46 -10.67
N LEU A 298 25.40 22.03 -10.80
CA LEU A 298 24.53 22.44 -11.89
C LEU A 298 24.08 23.90 -11.67
N THR A 299 23.92 24.65 -12.76
CA THR A 299 23.34 26.00 -12.70
C THR A 299 21.84 25.94 -12.39
N THR A 300 21.15 24.97 -12.99
CA THR A 300 19.75 24.64 -12.74
C THR A 300 19.58 23.14 -12.93
N TYR A 301 19.28 22.41 -11.86
CA TYR A 301 18.69 21.07 -11.98
C TYR A 301 17.30 21.25 -12.63
N PRO A 302 16.98 20.59 -13.76
CA PRO A 302 15.63 20.65 -14.29
C PRO A 302 14.74 20.00 -13.27
N ASN A 303 13.96 20.84 -12.62
CA ASN A 303 12.83 20.42 -11.85
C ASN A 303 11.87 19.78 -12.85
N GLY A 304 12.03 18.48 -13.10
CA GLY A 304 10.84 17.67 -13.30
C GLY A 304 9.95 17.91 -12.09
N PRO A 305 8.63 17.95 -12.25
CA PRO A 305 7.78 18.24 -11.13
C PRO A 305 8.02 17.23 -10.00
N VAL A 306 8.28 17.75 -8.80
CA VAL A 306 8.55 16.92 -7.62
C VAL A 306 7.22 16.44 -7.05
N THR A 307 7.16 15.20 -6.56
CA THR A 307 6.00 14.76 -5.80
C THR A 307 5.82 15.65 -4.59
N ASP A 308 4.63 16.24 -4.45
CA ASP A 308 4.30 17.16 -3.39
C ASP A 308 3.14 16.61 -2.58
N PRO A 309 3.26 16.61 -1.24
CA PRO A 309 2.25 16.01 -0.39
C PRO A 309 0.88 16.68 -0.55
N HIS A 310 0.78 17.97 -0.88
CA HIS A 310 -0.51 18.66 -0.94
C HIS A 310 -1.47 18.12 -2.00
N LEU A 311 -1.00 17.33 -2.97
CA LEU A 311 -1.82 16.71 -4.01
C LEU A 311 -2.23 15.30 -3.58
N ARG A 312 -3.40 15.19 -2.96
CA ARG A 312 -3.95 13.93 -2.41
C ARG A 312 -4.77 13.20 -3.47
N ILE A 313 -4.43 11.94 -3.71
CA ILE A 313 -5.06 11.05 -4.69
C ILE A 313 -5.27 9.66 -4.06
N ASP A 314 -6.07 8.82 -4.72
CA ASP A 314 -5.94 7.38 -4.51
C ASP A 314 -4.59 6.98 -5.09
N GLN A 315 -3.68 6.53 -4.22
CA GLN A 315 -2.31 6.27 -4.63
C GLN A 315 -2.15 5.02 -5.50
N PHE A 316 -3.12 4.10 -5.49
CA PHE A 316 -3.14 2.99 -6.44
C PHE A 316 -3.75 3.44 -7.76
N GLY A 317 -4.88 4.15 -7.67
CA GLY A 317 -5.52 4.80 -8.80
C GLY A 317 -7.03 4.61 -8.84
N TYR A 318 -7.60 4.48 -10.04
CA TYR A 318 -9.04 4.60 -10.25
C TYR A 318 -9.56 3.64 -11.33
N GLN A 319 -10.78 3.14 -11.15
CA GLN A 319 -11.49 2.46 -12.23
C GLN A 319 -11.96 3.47 -13.30
N PRO A 320 -12.12 3.06 -14.57
CA PRO A 320 -12.50 3.98 -15.66
C PRO A 320 -13.80 4.73 -15.41
N LEU A 321 -14.80 4.09 -14.78
CA LEU A 321 -16.11 4.69 -14.49
C LEU A 321 -16.20 5.39 -13.12
N ALA A 322 -15.16 5.31 -12.29
CA ALA A 322 -15.15 5.96 -10.99
C ALA A 322 -15.15 7.49 -11.13
N LYS A 323 -15.74 8.16 -10.13
CA LYS A 323 -15.49 9.57 -9.89
C LYS A 323 -14.05 9.74 -9.41
N LYS A 324 -13.26 10.56 -10.12
CA LYS A 324 -11.83 10.74 -9.88
C LYS A 324 -11.57 12.18 -9.50
N ILE A 325 -11.26 12.39 -8.22
CA ILE A 325 -10.96 13.69 -7.65
C ILE A 325 -9.58 13.61 -7.02
N ALA A 326 -8.72 14.58 -7.34
CA ALA A 326 -7.59 14.92 -6.50
C ALA A 326 -7.98 16.07 -5.58
N VAL A 327 -7.65 15.92 -4.30
CA VAL A 327 -7.83 16.96 -3.30
C VAL A 327 -6.50 17.69 -3.14
N ILE A 328 -6.50 18.97 -3.48
CA ILE A 328 -5.35 19.85 -3.27
C ILE A 328 -5.54 20.55 -1.94
N ALA A 329 -4.67 20.28 -0.97
CA ALA A 329 -4.79 20.76 0.40
C ALA A 329 -3.86 21.95 0.67
N ASN A 330 -4.39 22.95 1.38
CA ASN A 330 -3.61 23.99 2.04
C ASN A 330 -3.91 23.92 3.54
N PRO A 331 -3.04 23.26 4.34
CA PRO A 331 -3.19 23.18 5.78
C PRO A 331 -3.31 24.56 6.43
N GLN A 332 -4.27 24.72 7.33
CA GLN A 332 -4.46 25.93 8.15
C GLN A 332 -4.31 25.62 9.64
N THR A 333 -4.69 24.41 10.05
CA THR A 333 -4.61 23.90 11.42
C THR A 333 -4.08 22.46 11.41
N GLY A 334 -3.32 22.10 12.44
CA GLY A 334 -2.71 20.78 12.62
C GLY A 334 -1.17 20.81 12.54
N TYR A 335 -0.54 19.64 12.64
CA TYR A 335 0.92 19.46 12.67
C TYR A 335 1.62 20.01 11.41
N ASP A 336 0.89 20.07 10.29
CA ASP A 336 1.35 20.53 8.99
C ASP A 336 0.88 21.95 8.64
N ALA A 337 0.31 22.72 9.57
CA ALA A 337 -0.17 24.09 9.32
C ALA A 337 0.93 25.06 8.82
N GLY A 338 2.20 24.78 9.11
CA GLY A 338 3.34 25.54 8.58
C GLY A 338 3.65 25.28 7.10
N SER A 339 3.08 24.21 6.53
CA SER A 339 3.26 23.81 5.13
C SER A 339 2.20 24.46 4.24
N SER A 340 2.27 25.79 4.06
CA SER A 340 1.27 26.49 3.25
C SER A 340 1.40 26.20 1.75
N PHE A 341 0.27 26.10 1.07
CA PHE A 341 0.19 25.82 -0.36
C PHE A 341 -0.92 26.68 -1.01
N THR A 342 -0.69 27.26 -2.20
CA THR A 342 -1.69 28.16 -2.85
C THR A 342 -2.02 27.73 -4.27
N PRO A 343 -2.89 26.74 -4.50
CA PRO A 343 -2.98 25.98 -5.76
C PRO A 343 -2.85 26.80 -7.05
N GLY A 344 -2.07 26.29 -8.01
CA GLY A 344 -1.96 26.89 -9.33
C GLY A 344 -3.33 26.97 -10.03
N THR A 345 -3.45 27.87 -10.99
CA THR A 345 -4.71 28.06 -11.73
C THR A 345 -4.96 26.97 -12.77
N VAL A 346 -3.97 26.12 -13.05
CA VAL A 346 -4.01 25.09 -14.07
C VAL A 346 -3.38 23.81 -13.54
N TYR A 347 -4.15 22.73 -13.57
CA TYR A 347 -3.72 21.38 -13.25
C TYR A 347 -3.88 20.49 -14.48
N GLN A 348 -2.92 19.59 -14.68
CA GLN A 348 -2.90 18.66 -15.81
C GLN A 348 -2.88 17.23 -15.31
N VAL A 349 -3.64 16.34 -15.95
CA VAL A 349 -3.36 14.90 -15.91
C VAL A 349 -2.41 14.60 -17.04
N ARG A 350 -1.27 13.98 -16.71
CA ARG A 350 -0.25 13.60 -17.69
C ARG A 350 -0.03 12.10 -17.67
N ASN A 351 0.14 11.52 -18.85
CA ASN A 351 0.61 10.15 -18.97
C ASN A 351 2.05 10.07 -18.40
N ALA A 352 2.29 9.13 -17.49
CA ALA A 352 3.56 9.04 -16.77
C ALA A 352 4.75 8.65 -17.67
N ALA A 353 4.51 7.86 -18.72
CA ALA A 353 5.58 7.39 -19.61
C ALA A 353 5.90 8.39 -20.72
N THR A 354 4.86 8.98 -21.35
CA THR A 354 5.04 9.89 -22.50
C THR A 354 5.07 11.36 -22.11
N ASN A 355 4.72 11.69 -20.87
CA ASN A 355 4.52 13.06 -20.38
C ASN A 355 3.45 13.85 -21.15
N GLN A 356 2.63 13.19 -21.97
CA GLN A 356 1.56 13.80 -22.73
C GLN A 356 0.44 14.28 -21.79
N VAL A 357 -0.03 15.52 -22.00
CA VAL A 357 -1.22 16.04 -21.32
C VAL A 357 -2.46 15.35 -21.89
N VAL A 358 -3.20 14.65 -21.05
CA VAL A 358 -4.46 13.96 -21.44
C VAL A 358 -5.70 14.69 -20.96
N PHE A 359 -5.55 15.55 -19.93
CA PHE A 359 -6.62 16.40 -19.42
C PHE A 359 -6.01 17.63 -18.73
N GLN A 360 -6.74 18.74 -18.75
CA GLN A 360 -6.35 19.97 -18.06
C GLN A 360 -7.60 20.73 -17.61
N ALA A 361 -7.59 21.22 -16.38
CA ALA A 361 -8.62 22.09 -15.84
C ALA A 361 -8.08 22.93 -14.67
N ALA A 362 -8.84 23.92 -14.23
CA ALA A 362 -8.59 24.61 -12.96
C ALA A 362 -9.19 23.80 -11.80
N PRO A 363 -8.54 23.74 -10.64
CA PRO A 363 -9.13 23.13 -9.45
C PRO A 363 -10.20 24.06 -8.85
N VAL A 364 -11.28 23.49 -8.31
CA VAL A 364 -12.42 24.24 -7.76
C VAL A 364 -12.32 24.30 -6.24
N ALA A 365 -12.34 25.49 -5.65
CA ALA A 365 -12.32 25.64 -4.20
C ALA A 365 -13.54 24.98 -3.56
N TRP A 366 -13.31 24.11 -2.58
CA TRP A 366 -14.38 23.52 -1.79
C TRP A 366 -15.01 24.58 -0.88
N ASN A 367 -16.35 24.58 -0.79
CA ASN A 367 -17.12 25.45 0.10
C ASN A 367 -16.66 26.93 0.07
N SER A 368 -16.49 27.48 -1.13
CA SER A 368 -16.03 28.86 -1.36
C SER A 368 -14.69 29.21 -0.69
N GLY A 369 -13.81 28.23 -0.50
CA GLY A 369 -12.47 28.42 0.09
C GLY A 369 -12.46 28.44 1.62
N ALA A 370 -13.53 27.96 2.26
CA ALA A 370 -13.58 27.79 3.71
C ALA A 370 -12.58 26.72 4.20
N THR A 371 -12.09 26.89 5.43
CA THR A 371 -11.32 25.85 6.11
C THR A 371 -12.30 24.76 6.58
N HIS A 372 -12.07 23.52 6.17
CA HIS A 372 -12.83 22.36 6.62
C HIS A 372 -12.46 22.04 8.08
N ALA A 373 -13.44 22.04 8.98
CA ALA A 373 -13.19 21.95 10.42
C ALA A 373 -12.52 20.63 10.83
N GLN A 374 -12.94 19.48 10.28
CA GLN A 374 -12.41 18.18 10.71
C GLN A 374 -10.98 17.92 10.23
N SER A 375 -10.58 18.49 9.09
CA SER A 375 -9.21 18.33 8.58
C SER A 375 -8.29 19.50 8.94
N GLY A 376 -8.84 20.68 9.21
CA GLY A 376 -8.06 21.91 9.38
C GLY A 376 -7.49 22.46 8.07
N ASP A 377 -7.99 22.03 6.91
CA ASP A 377 -7.45 22.42 5.60
C ASP A 377 -8.42 23.32 4.83
N LYS A 378 -7.89 24.27 4.06
CA LYS A 378 -8.59 24.75 2.86
C LYS A 378 -8.28 23.80 1.72
N VAL A 379 -9.30 23.40 0.95
CA VAL A 379 -9.09 22.44 -0.15
C VAL A 379 -9.66 22.90 -1.47
N TRP A 380 -9.12 22.34 -2.54
CA TRP A 380 -9.65 22.44 -3.88
C TRP A 380 -9.79 21.05 -4.49
N TRP A 381 -10.80 20.87 -5.32
CA TRP A 381 -11.06 19.64 -6.05
C TRP A 381 -10.66 19.79 -7.51
N PHE A 382 -9.79 18.90 -7.96
CA PHE A 382 -9.49 18.72 -9.37
C PHE A 382 -10.18 17.45 -9.86
N ASP A 383 -11.28 17.63 -10.59
CA ASP A 383 -12.08 16.54 -11.15
C ASP A 383 -11.58 16.17 -12.54
N PHE A 384 -11.07 14.95 -12.68
CA PHE A 384 -10.58 14.39 -13.93
C PHE A 384 -11.32 13.11 -14.31
N SER A 385 -12.58 12.97 -13.86
CA SER A 385 -13.42 11.79 -14.11
C SER A 385 -13.64 11.48 -15.59
N THR A 386 -13.45 12.46 -16.47
CA THR A 386 -13.52 12.31 -17.94
C THR A 386 -12.37 11.49 -18.51
N VAL A 387 -11.24 11.38 -17.80
CA VAL A 387 -10.13 10.49 -18.17
C VAL A 387 -10.54 9.07 -17.82
N ARG A 388 -10.69 8.23 -18.86
CA ARG A 388 -11.11 6.83 -18.74
C ARG A 388 -10.16 5.85 -19.39
N GLU A 389 -9.24 6.36 -20.22
CA GLU A 389 -8.29 5.53 -20.93
C GLU A 389 -7.38 4.82 -19.93
N PRO A 390 -7.17 3.50 -20.08
CA PRO A 390 -6.25 2.81 -19.21
C PRO A 390 -4.82 3.31 -19.36
N GLY A 391 -4.09 3.44 -18.25
CA GLY A 391 -2.72 3.91 -18.26
C GLY A 391 -2.21 4.31 -16.89
N THR A 392 -0.93 4.70 -16.83
CA THR A 392 -0.32 5.28 -15.63
C THR A 392 -0.23 6.79 -15.80
N TYR A 393 -0.67 7.54 -14.79
CA TYR A 393 -0.84 8.98 -14.84
C TYR A 393 -0.30 9.66 -13.59
N PHE A 394 -0.11 10.97 -13.67
CA PHE A 394 0.06 11.83 -12.51
C PHE A 394 -0.63 13.17 -12.74
N ILE A 395 -0.87 13.88 -11.64
CA ILE A 395 -1.43 15.24 -11.68
C ILE A 395 -0.29 16.22 -11.50
N LEU A 396 -0.27 17.27 -12.32
CA LEU A 396 0.75 18.33 -12.31
C LEU A 396 0.10 19.68 -12.04
N ASP A 397 0.57 20.39 -11.01
CA ASP A 397 0.41 21.85 -10.89
C ASP A 397 1.45 22.51 -11.79
N THR A 398 1.02 23.09 -12.92
CA THR A 398 1.95 23.63 -13.92
C THR A 398 2.64 24.91 -13.49
N ILE A 399 2.07 25.64 -12.52
CA ILE A 399 2.61 26.91 -12.04
C ILE A 399 3.69 26.67 -11.00
N ARG A 400 3.44 25.74 -10.06
CA ARG A 400 4.43 25.34 -9.06
C ARG A 400 5.44 24.34 -9.56
N ASN A 401 5.11 23.65 -10.65
CA ASN A 401 5.92 22.54 -11.15
C ASN A 401 6.11 21.48 -10.05
N VAL A 402 4.98 21.04 -9.47
CA VAL A 402 4.89 19.93 -8.52
C VAL A 402 3.81 18.95 -8.95
N ARG A 403 3.93 17.68 -8.55
CA ARG A 403 3.02 16.62 -8.98
C ARG A 403 2.49 15.75 -7.83
N SER A 404 1.45 15.00 -8.10
CA SER A 404 1.06 13.85 -7.27
C SER A 404 2.03 12.68 -7.48
N TYR A 405 1.91 11.66 -6.62
CA TYR A 405 2.38 10.31 -6.95
C TYR A 405 1.76 9.83 -8.28
N SER A 406 2.44 8.90 -8.95
CA SER A 406 1.84 8.19 -10.08
C SER A 406 0.68 7.30 -9.61
N PHE A 407 -0.34 7.14 -10.43
CA PHE A 407 -1.48 6.26 -10.19
C PHE A 407 -1.98 5.65 -11.49
N GLN A 408 -2.75 4.57 -11.41
CA GLN A 408 -3.27 3.88 -12.59
C GLN A 408 -4.74 4.22 -12.85
N ILE A 409 -5.14 4.27 -14.11
CA ILE A 409 -6.55 4.12 -14.49
C ILE A 409 -6.67 2.76 -15.16
N GLN A 410 -7.45 1.85 -14.59
CA GLN A 410 -7.67 0.50 -15.15
C GLN A 410 -8.84 -0.22 -14.46
N GLU A 411 -9.42 -1.22 -15.12
CA GLU A 411 -10.57 -1.98 -14.60
C GLU A 411 -10.25 -2.74 -13.30
N GLU A 412 -9.07 -3.36 -13.24
CA GLU A 412 -8.63 -4.20 -12.12
C GLU A 412 -7.58 -3.51 -11.24
N VAL A 413 -7.69 -2.18 -11.08
CA VAL A 413 -6.69 -1.35 -10.36
C VAL A 413 -6.42 -1.83 -8.94
N TYR A 414 -7.43 -2.41 -8.30
CA TYR A 414 -7.37 -2.89 -6.93
C TYR A 414 -7.07 -4.39 -6.81
N ARG A 415 -6.84 -5.13 -7.90
CA ARG A 415 -6.55 -6.59 -7.81
C ARG A 415 -5.29 -6.89 -6.98
N PRO A 416 -4.15 -6.19 -7.15
CA PRO A 416 -2.99 -6.40 -6.29
C PRO A 416 -3.29 -6.06 -4.83
N VAL A 417 -4.09 -5.01 -4.61
CA VAL A 417 -4.50 -4.56 -3.26
C VAL A 417 -5.34 -5.63 -2.58
N LEU A 418 -6.32 -6.20 -3.28
CA LEU A 418 -7.20 -7.28 -2.79
C LEU A 418 -6.38 -8.51 -2.37
N ARG A 419 -5.39 -8.89 -3.18
CA ARG A 419 -4.49 -10.01 -2.88
C ARG A 419 -3.70 -9.76 -1.59
N HIS A 420 -3.03 -8.61 -1.46
CA HIS A 420 -2.26 -8.29 -0.25
C HIS A 420 -3.16 -8.19 0.99
N ALA A 421 -4.30 -7.51 0.87
CA ALA A 421 -5.25 -7.36 1.95
C ALA A 421 -5.84 -8.70 2.43
N THR A 422 -6.02 -9.67 1.53
CA THR A 422 -6.50 -11.01 1.90
C THR A 422 -5.39 -11.83 2.56
N ARG A 423 -4.15 -11.72 2.08
CA ARG A 423 -3.00 -12.46 2.64
C ARG A 423 -2.60 -12.03 4.05
N VAL A 424 -3.10 -10.90 4.54
CA VAL A 424 -3.00 -10.53 5.96
C VAL A 424 -3.46 -11.69 6.85
N PHE A 425 -4.58 -12.33 6.51
CA PHE A 425 -5.12 -13.45 7.28
C PHE A 425 -4.18 -14.67 7.28
N PHE A 426 -3.52 -14.97 6.15
CA PHE A 426 -2.45 -15.97 6.09
C PHE A 426 -1.32 -15.64 7.07
N TYR A 427 -0.85 -14.39 7.11
CA TYR A 427 0.17 -13.95 8.06
C TYR A 427 -0.34 -13.99 9.53
N GLN A 428 -1.64 -13.84 9.76
CA GLN A 428 -2.26 -13.99 11.08
C GLN A 428 -2.54 -15.45 11.50
N ARG A 429 -2.37 -16.47 10.65
CA ARG A 429 -2.65 -17.88 11.03
C ARG A 429 -1.83 -18.35 12.24
N SER A 430 -2.47 -18.75 13.32
CA SER A 430 -1.85 -19.43 14.47
C SER A 430 -1.60 -20.91 14.17
N GLY A 431 -0.50 -21.49 14.66
CA GLY A 431 -0.20 -22.91 14.45
C GLY A 431 0.21 -23.29 13.03
N PHE A 432 0.50 -22.31 12.17
CA PHE A 432 0.93 -22.51 10.78
C PHE A 432 2.23 -21.76 10.50
N ALA A 433 3.16 -22.40 9.78
CA ALA A 433 4.45 -21.81 9.46
C ALA A 433 4.35 -20.86 8.25
N LYS A 434 5.01 -19.70 8.32
CA LYS A 434 5.02 -18.70 7.25
C LYS A 434 6.32 -18.86 6.47
N GLN A 435 6.29 -19.67 5.41
CA GLN A 435 7.48 -20.07 4.66
C GLN A 435 7.27 -19.93 3.14
N PRO A 436 8.35 -19.82 2.34
CA PRO A 436 8.26 -19.89 0.89
C PRO A 436 7.60 -21.20 0.41
N PRO A 437 6.84 -21.18 -0.72
CA PRO A 437 6.64 -20.04 -1.61
C PRO A 437 5.53 -19.06 -1.16
N TYR A 438 4.85 -19.32 -0.05
CA TYR A 438 3.64 -18.59 0.36
C TYR A 438 3.90 -17.34 1.22
N ALA A 439 5.03 -17.30 1.92
CA ALA A 439 5.49 -16.11 2.64
C ALA A 439 6.70 -15.50 1.93
N GLU A 440 6.71 -14.18 1.75
CA GLU A 440 7.86 -13.47 1.21
C GLU A 440 8.91 -13.20 2.30
N ALA A 441 10.20 -13.34 1.96
CA ALA A 441 11.27 -12.85 2.82
C ALA A 441 11.24 -11.30 2.89
N PRO A 442 11.47 -10.70 4.07
CA PRO A 442 11.94 -11.32 5.31
C PRO A 442 10.83 -11.78 6.27
N TRP A 443 9.55 -11.74 5.88
CA TRP A 443 8.39 -12.01 6.74
C TRP A 443 8.07 -13.51 6.89
N THR A 444 9.09 -14.31 7.20
CA THR A 444 8.96 -15.75 7.42
C THR A 444 9.03 -16.10 8.90
N ASP A 445 8.32 -17.15 9.31
CA ASP A 445 8.34 -17.67 10.69
C ASP A 445 7.99 -19.18 10.73
N GLY A 446 8.32 -19.83 11.85
CA GLY A 446 7.84 -21.17 12.18
C GLY A 446 6.36 -21.21 12.57
N ALA A 447 5.84 -22.39 12.88
CA ALA A 447 4.47 -22.54 13.39
C ALA A 447 4.42 -22.19 14.88
N ALA A 448 3.58 -21.22 15.25
CA ALA A 448 3.45 -20.73 16.62
C ALA A 448 2.46 -21.54 17.48
N PHE A 449 2.64 -21.52 18.80
CA PHE A 449 1.70 -22.03 19.79
C PHE A 449 1.39 -23.54 19.73
N LEU A 450 2.35 -24.36 19.27
CA LEU A 450 2.19 -25.83 19.21
C LEU A 450 2.89 -26.58 20.36
N GLY A 451 3.56 -25.86 21.26
CA GLY A 451 4.33 -26.41 22.37
C GLY A 451 3.49 -26.81 23.60
N PRO A 452 4.16 -27.21 24.70
CA PRO A 452 3.50 -27.61 25.94
C PRO A 452 2.57 -26.53 26.50
N GLU A 453 1.35 -26.91 26.86
CA GLU A 453 0.31 -26.02 27.40
C GLU A 453 -0.04 -24.80 26.52
N GLN A 454 0.20 -24.91 25.21
CA GLN A 454 -0.25 -23.95 24.21
C GLN A 454 -1.51 -24.47 23.49
N ASP A 455 -1.75 -24.08 22.23
CA ASP A 455 -3.03 -24.30 21.57
C ASP A 455 -3.37 -25.79 21.38
N THR A 456 -2.39 -26.69 21.22
CA THR A 456 -2.62 -28.14 21.04
C THR A 456 -3.01 -28.87 22.33
N ASN A 457 -2.80 -28.26 23.49
CA ASN A 457 -3.07 -28.80 24.82
C ASN A 457 -3.49 -27.66 25.77
N CYS A 458 -4.44 -26.84 25.31
CA CYS A 458 -4.86 -25.62 25.95
C CYS A 458 -5.80 -25.95 27.12
N LYS A 459 -5.62 -25.29 28.27
CA LYS A 459 -6.38 -25.55 29.50
C LYS A 459 -7.30 -24.39 29.86
N LEU A 460 -8.35 -24.67 30.61
CA LEU A 460 -9.28 -23.65 31.10
C LEU A 460 -8.54 -22.62 31.98
N VAL A 461 -8.89 -21.34 31.86
CA VAL A 461 -8.36 -20.33 32.79
C VAL A 461 -8.80 -20.63 34.23
N GLY A 462 -7.89 -20.52 35.19
CA GLY A 462 -8.17 -20.79 36.61
C GLY A 462 -8.36 -22.26 36.98
N SER A 463 -8.37 -23.20 36.02
CA SER A 463 -8.37 -24.64 36.27
C SER A 463 -7.49 -25.39 35.26
N LEU A 464 -6.48 -26.10 35.74
CA LEU A 464 -5.55 -26.84 34.87
C LEU A 464 -6.10 -28.20 34.38
N THR A 465 -7.42 -28.39 34.46
CA THR A 465 -8.16 -29.57 34.00
C THR A 465 -8.76 -29.33 32.61
N ASP A 466 -9.28 -30.38 31.97
CA ASP A 466 -9.93 -30.31 30.64
C ASP A 466 -9.00 -29.77 29.52
N PRO A 467 -7.86 -30.44 29.24
CA PRO A 467 -7.03 -30.06 28.11
C PRO A 467 -7.76 -30.23 26.78
N ARG A 468 -7.67 -29.23 25.90
CA ARG A 468 -8.30 -29.20 24.57
C ARG A 468 -7.30 -28.84 23.48
N ASP A 469 -7.52 -29.41 22.30
CA ASP A 469 -6.82 -29.02 21.08
C ASP A 469 -7.59 -27.89 20.38
N LEU A 470 -7.08 -26.66 20.53
CA LEU A 470 -7.65 -25.41 20.05
C LEU A 470 -6.70 -24.69 19.07
N ARG A 471 -5.88 -25.47 18.34
CA ARG A 471 -4.95 -24.97 17.31
C ARG A 471 -5.67 -24.37 16.10
N GLY A 472 -4.95 -23.54 15.34
CA GLY A 472 -5.47 -22.86 14.14
C GLY A 472 -6.11 -21.51 14.45
N GLY A 473 -6.83 -20.98 13.47
CA GLY A 473 -7.46 -19.67 13.53
C GLY A 473 -6.46 -18.52 13.34
N TRP A 474 -6.93 -17.29 13.47
CA TRP A 474 -6.13 -16.09 13.31
C TRP A 474 -5.80 -15.42 14.64
N PHE A 475 -4.61 -14.83 14.72
CA PHE A 475 -4.32 -13.74 15.66
C PHE A 475 -5.29 -12.58 15.36
N ASP A 476 -5.97 -12.10 16.39
CA ASP A 476 -7.04 -11.11 16.24
C ASP A 476 -6.52 -9.75 15.77
N ALA A 477 -5.41 -9.31 16.34
CA ALA A 477 -4.89 -7.97 16.11
C ALA A 477 -3.36 -7.94 16.12
N GLY A 478 -2.78 -6.95 16.79
CA GLY A 478 -1.35 -6.87 17.06
C GLY A 478 -0.90 -7.88 18.12
N ASP A 479 -1.79 -8.38 18.96
CA ASP A 479 -1.54 -9.48 19.88
C ASP A 479 -1.77 -10.86 19.22
N TYR A 480 -1.31 -11.92 19.88
CA TYR A 480 -1.49 -13.29 19.39
C TYR A 480 -2.75 -13.98 19.91
N ASN A 481 -3.65 -13.24 20.56
CA ASN A 481 -4.87 -13.80 21.13
C ASN A 481 -5.95 -14.01 20.07
N LYS A 482 -6.89 -14.92 20.35
CA LYS A 482 -7.95 -15.32 19.41
C LYS A 482 -9.29 -15.26 20.13
N TYR A 483 -10.25 -14.53 19.60
CA TYR A 483 -11.53 -14.24 20.27
C TYR A 483 -12.71 -14.65 19.40
N VAL A 484 -13.51 -15.63 19.83
CA VAL A 484 -14.68 -16.08 19.06
C VAL A 484 -15.68 -14.94 18.80
N PRO A 485 -16.02 -14.06 19.77
CA PRO A 485 -16.97 -12.99 19.50
C PRO A 485 -16.54 -11.98 18.42
N PHE A 486 -15.23 -11.72 18.28
CA PHE A 486 -14.68 -10.76 17.31
C PHE A 486 -14.71 -11.28 15.87
N THR A 487 -14.88 -12.59 15.68
CA THR A 487 -15.02 -13.17 14.32
C THR A 487 -16.38 -12.89 13.68
N PHE A 488 -17.39 -12.40 14.44
CA PHE A 488 -18.74 -12.17 13.90
C PHE A 488 -18.73 -11.17 12.74
N GLY A 489 -18.14 -9.99 12.94
CA GLY A 489 -18.03 -8.96 11.91
C GLY A 489 -17.18 -9.45 10.75
N THR A 490 -15.94 -9.85 11.05
CA THR A 490 -14.95 -10.37 10.09
C THR A 490 -15.52 -11.42 9.13
N LEU A 491 -16.09 -12.51 9.67
CA LEU A 491 -16.58 -13.61 8.84
C LEU A 491 -17.86 -13.22 8.10
N THR A 492 -18.73 -12.40 8.70
CA THR A 492 -19.92 -11.89 8.01
C THR A 492 -19.51 -11.04 6.81
N ASP A 493 -18.56 -10.12 6.99
CA ASP A 493 -18.09 -9.28 5.90
C ASP A 493 -17.36 -10.05 4.82
N MET A 494 -16.48 -10.99 5.16
CA MET A 494 -15.78 -11.82 4.16
C MET A 494 -16.76 -12.71 3.38
N LEU A 495 -17.73 -13.36 4.05
CA LEU A 495 -18.74 -14.19 3.38
C LEU A 495 -19.65 -13.35 2.46
N LEU A 496 -20.04 -12.17 2.90
CA LEU A 496 -20.83 -11.25 2.06
C LEU A 496 -19.99 -10.62 0.95
N ALA A 497 -18.69 -10.38 1.15
CA ALA A 497 -17.79 -9.90 0.11
C ALA A 497 -17.64 -10.93 -1.02
N TYR A 498 -17.60 -12.23 -0.68
CA TYR A 498 -17.67 -13.33 -1.65
C TYR A 498 -18.98 -13.31 -2.43
N GLU A 499 -20.12 -13.18 -1.75
CA GLU A 499 -21.44 -13.16 -2.39
C GLU A 499 -21.65 -11.91 -3.27
N ASP A 500 -21.17 -10.76 -2.81
CA ASP A 500 -21.32 -9.47 -3.46
C ASP A 500 -20.56 -9.44 -4.79
N ASN A 501 -19.33 -9.97 -4.83
CA ASN A 501 -18.53 -9.98 -6.04
C ASN A 501 -17.69 -11.25 -6.17
N PRO A 502 -18.29 -12.41 -6.50
CA PRO A 502 -17.56 -13.68 -6.59
C PRO A 502 -16.44 -13.67 -7.64
N ARG A 503 -16.50 -12.77 -8.63
CA ARG A 503 -15.54 -12.69 -9.75
C ARG A 503 -14.13 -12.30 -9.32
N VAL A 504 -13.99 -11.48 -8.27
CA VAL A 504 -12.68 -10.96 -7.86
C VAL A 504 -11.92 -11.93 -6.95
N TRP A 505 -12.59 -12.98 -6.47
CA TRP A 505 -12.01 -14.01 -5.62
C TRP A 505 -11.56 -15.17 -6.48
N THR A 506 -10.29 -15.12 -6.86
CA THR A 506 -9.62 -16.17 -7.61
C THR A 506 -8.87 -17.13 -6.69
N ASP A 507 -8.29 -18.16 -7.28
CA ASP A 507 -7.56 -19.25 -6.62
C ASP A 507 -6.04 -19.12 -6.92
N ASP A 508 -5.53 -17.89 -6.80
CA ASP A 508 -4.18 -17.46 -7.22
C ASP A 508 -3.53 -16.41 -6.29
N PHE A 509 -4.04 -16.24 -5.08
CA PHE A 509 -3.55 -15.27 -4.12
C PHE A 509 -2.21 -15.72 -3.51
N GLY A 510 -1.83 -16.99 -3.66
CA GLY A 510 -0.53 -17.49 -3.22
C GLY A 510 -0.51 -17.80 -1.72
N ILE A 511 -1.61 -18.35 -1.22
CA ILE A 511 -1.70 -19.04 0.07
C ILE A 511 -1.49 -20.55 -0.16
N PRO A 512 -1.27 -21.36 0.90
CA PRO A 512 -1.04 -22.79 0.77
C PRO A 512 -2.09 -23.56 -0.04
N GLU A 513 -3.34 -23.09 0.04
CA GLU A 513 -4.49 -23.68 -0.61
C GLU A 513 -4.65 -23.26 -2.08
N SER A 514 -3.94 -22.22 -2.56
CA SER A 514 -4.09 -21.72 -3.92
C SER A 514 -3.81 -22.79 -4.99
N GLY A 515 -4.71 -22.89 -5.96
CA GLY A 515 -4.76 -23.88 -7.03
C GLY A 515 -5.60 -25.12 -6.72
N ASN A 516 -6.36 -25.15 -5.62
CA ASN A 516 -7.18 -26.30 -5.22
C ASN A 516 -8.60 -26.31 -5.86
N GLY A 517 -8.96 -25.30 -6.63
CA GLY A 517 -10.27 -25.10 -7.24
C GLY A 517 -11.29 -24.36 -6.37
N ILE A 518 -10.88 -23.85 -5.20
CA ILE A 518 -11.67 -23.06 -4.26
C ILE A 518 -11.14 -21.62 -4.30
N PRO A 519 -12.01 -20.59 -4.36
CA PRO A 519 -11.55 -19.21 -4.22
C PRO A 519 -10.78 -19.01 -2.90
N ASP A 520 -9.59 -18.41 -2.95
CA ASP A 520 -8.69 -18.33 -1.79
C ASP A 520 -9.32 -17.62 -0.58
N LEU A 521 -10.27 -16.71 -0.81
CA LEU A 521 -11.04 -16.09 0.27
C LEU A 521 -11.82 -17.14 1.08
N LEU A 522 -12.42 -18.12 0.40
CA LEU A 522 -13.14 -19.20 1.07
C LEU A 522 -12.19 -20.15 1.78
N ASP A 523 -11.00 -20.44 1.24
CA ASP A 523 -9.99 -21.22 1.94
C ASP A 523 -9.52 -20.53 3.23
N GLU A 524 -9.32 -19.22 3.17
CA GLU A 524 -8.96 -18.44 4.36
C GLU A 524 -10.11 -18.43 5.37
N ILE A 525 -11.36 -18.18 4.95
CA ILE A 525 -12.54 -18.31 5.82
C ILE A 525 -12.62 -19.70 6.45
N LYS A 526 -12.34 -20.75 5.67
CA LYS A 526 -12.36 -22.14 6.15
C LYS A 526 -11.34 -22.35 7.27
N TRP A 527 -10.15 -21.75 7.19
CA TRP A 527 -9.13 -21.81 8.25
C TRP A 527 -9.69 -21.37 9.61
N GLU A 528 -10.39 -20.24 9.65
CA GLU A 528 -10.99 -19.70 10.87
C GLU A 528 -12.19 -20.53 11.32
N LEU A 529 -13.06 -20.97 10.40
CA LEU A 529 -14.20 -21.83 10.71
C LEU A 529 -13.76 -23.16 11.33
N ASP A 530 -12.65 -23.74 10.86
CA ASP A 530 -12.08 -24.96 11.44
C ASP A 530 -11.59 -24.72 12.87
N TRP A 531 -11.10 -23.52 13.21
CA TRP A 531 -10.80 -23.16 14.60
C TRP A 531 -12.08 -22.97 15.43
N LEU A 532 -13.08 -22.24 14.93
CA LEU A 532 -14.37 -22.08 15.61
C LEU A 532 -15.05 -23.42 15.91
N ARG A 533 -14.90 -24.41 15.02
CA ARG A 533 -15.40 -25.77 15.25
C ARG A 533 -14.67 -26.50 16.37
N ARG A 534 -13.37 -26.25 16.57
CA ARG A 534 -12.61 -26.74 17.74
C ARG A 534 -13.04 -26.04 19.03
N MET A 535 -13.50 -24.79 18.92
CA MET A 535 -14.06 -24.03 20.04
C MET A 535 -15.47 -24.50 20.45
N GLN A 536 -16.17 -25.27 19.60
CA GLN A 536 -17.49 -25.80 19.91
C GLN A 536 -17.43 -27.09 20.75
N SER A 537 -18.13 -27.09 21.89
CA SER A 537 -18.32 -28.26 22.75
C SER A 537 -19.45 -29.16 22.23
N ALA A 538 -19.53 -30.39 22.73
CA ALA A 538 -20.51 -31.39 22.31
C ALA A 538 -21.98 -30.94 22.52
N ASP A 539 -22.25 -30.09 23.52
CA ASP A 539 -23.56 -29.51 23.81
C ASP A 539 -23.95 -28.35 22.88
N GLY A 540 -23.06 -27.97 21.96
CA GLY A 540 -23.27 -26.87 21.02
C GLY A 540 -22.69 -25.52 21.46
N SER A 541 -22.33 -25.36 22.74
CA SER A 541 -21.73 -24.12 23.26
C SER A 541 -20.35 -23.86 22.66
N LEU A 542 -19.99 -22.59 22.46
CA LEU A 542 -18.65 -22.21 22.01
C LEU A 542 -17.86 -21.54 23.14
N LEU A 543 -16.62 -21.98 23.32
CA LEU A 543 -15.62 -21.36 24.17
C LEU A 543 -15.35 -19.91 23.73
N HIS A 544 -15.00 -19.03 24.67
CA HIS A 544 -15.01 -17.59 24.40
C HIS A 544 -13.77 -17.07 23.67
N LYS A 545 -12.58 -17.48 24.12
CA LYS A 545 -11.29 -17.03 23.58
C LYS A 545 -10.17 -18.03 23.88
N VAL A 546 -9.04 -17.90 23.19
CA VAL A 546 -7.75 -18.53 23.51
C VAL A 546 -6.70 -17.43 23.61
N SER A 547 -6.08 -17.29 24.77
CA SER A 547 -5.24 -16.14 25.10
C SER A 547 -4.13 -16.51 26.09
N VAL A 548 -3.05 -15.73 26.12
CA VAL A 548 -2.21 -15.63 27.33
C VAL A 548 -3.01 -14.98 28.47
N THR A 549 -2.62 -15.18 29.73
CA THR A 549 -3.33 -14.62 30.89
C THR A 549 -2.97 -13.16 31.19
N ASP A 550 -1.88 -12.67 30.62
CA ASP A 550 -1.36 -11.31 30.74
C ASP A 550 -1.21 -10.68 29.34
N PHE A 551 -0.21 -9.80 29.15
CA PHE A 551 0.14 -9.17 27.88
C PHE A 551 1.48 -9.69 27.30
N SER A 552 1.97 -10.82 27.80
CA SER A 552 3.26 -11.36 27.37
C SER A 552 3.21 -11.83 25.91
N ALA A 553 4.21 -11.45 25.12
CA ALA A 553 4.38 -11.87 23.74
C ALA A 553 5.88 -11.89 23.37
N VAL A 554 6.27 -12.81 22.48
CA VAL A 554 7.65 -12.90 21.94
C VAL A 554 7.63 -12.83 20.42
N SER A 555 8.53 -12.02 19.85
CA SER A 555 8.76 -12.00 18.40
C SER A 555 9.97 -12.87 18.00
N PRO A 556 9.87 -13.67 16.92
CA PRO A 556 8.66 -13.93 16.15
C PRO A 556 7.69 -14.88 16.90
N PRO A 557 6.42 -15.00 16.48
CA PRO A 557 5.40 -15.79 17.19
C PRO A 557 5.81 -17.22 17.50
N SER A 558 6.58 -17.88 16.62
CA SER A 558 7.06 -19.25 16.86
C SER A 558 8.04 -19.40 18.01
N ALA A 559 8.68 -18.31 18.44
CA ALA A 559 9.55 -18.28 19.62
C ALA A 559 8.77 -18.08 20.93
N ASP A 560 7.48 -17.77 20.85
CA ASP A 560 6.63 -17.60 22.02
C ASP A 560 6.29 -18.96 22.65
N THR A 561 6.75 -19.14 23.89
CA THR A 561 6.54 -20.36 24.68
C THR A 561 5.56 -20.16 25.83
N HIS A 562 4.93 -18.98 25.95
CA HIS A 562 4.00 -18.71 27.04
C HIS A 562 2.79 -19.66 26.95
N PRO A 563 2.30 -20.17 28.10
CA PRO A 563 1.12 -21.01 28.13
C PRO A 563 -0.12 -20.25 27.64
N ARG A 564 -0.98 -20.97 26.91
CA ARG A 564 -2.25 -20.45 26.39
C ARG A 564 -3.40 -21.02 27.21
N ARG A 565 -4.42 -20.22 27.44
CA ARG A 565 -5.62 -20.60 28.21
C ARG A 565 -6.88 -20.26 27.43
N TYR A 566 -7.90 -21.10 27.57
CA TYR A 566 -9.20 -20.81 26.99
C TYR A 566 -10.19 -20.28 28.04
N GLY A 567 -11.07 -19.39 27.58
CA GLY A 567 -12.21 -18.91 28.36
C GLY A 567 -13.41 -19.85 28.24
N ALA A 568 -14.17 -20.00 29.32
CA ALA A 568 -15.41 -20.79 29.34
C ALA A 568 -16.42 -20.32 28.28
N ALA A 569 -17.37 -21.17 27.93
CA ALA A 569 -18.38 -20.84 26.92
C ALA A 569 -19.30 -19.70 27.36
N SER A 570 -19.79 -18.92 26.39
CA SER A 570 -20.75 -17.83 26.62
C SER A 570 -21.73 -17.69 25.47
N THR A 571 -22.82 -16.94 25.70
CA THR A 571 -23.78 -16.63 24.64
C THR A 571 -23.19 -15.72 23.57
N ASP A 572 -22.27 -14.80 23.91
CA ASP A 572 -21.62 -13.95 22.91
C ASP A 572 -20.87 -14.82 21.88
N ALA A 573 -20.08 -15.79 22.35
CA ALA A 573 -19.33 -16.70 21.48
C ALA A 573 -20.25 -17.69 20.75
N THR A 574 -21.23 -18.26 21.45
CA THR A 574 -22.11 -19.29 20.88
C THR A 574 -23.06 -18.70 19.84
N ALA A 575 -23.59 -17.50 20.05
CA ALA A 575 -24.42 -16.80 19.08
C ALA A 575 -23.61 -16.37 17.84
N THR A 576 -22.34 -15.97 18.03
CA THR A 576 -21.42 -15.76 16.91
C THR A 576 -21.27 -17.03 16.09
N GLY A 577 -20.92 -18.16 16.71
CA GLY A 577 -20.79 -19.45 16.04
C GLY A 577 -22.06 -19.85 15.28
N ALA A 578 -23.23 -19.74 15.91
CA ALA A 578 -24.51 -20.04 15.27
C ALA A 578 -24.73 -19.25 13.98
N ALA A 579 -24.46 -17.94 14.00
CA ALA A 579 -24.64 -17.07 12.84
C ALA A 579 -23.62 -17.34 11.73
N VAL A 580 -22.33 -17.35 12.06
CA VAL A 580 -21.27 -17.48 11.04
C VAL A 580 -21.20 -18.88 10.44
N PHE A 581 -21.49 -19.94 11.22
CA PHE A 581 -21.60 -21.29 10.66
C PHE A 581 -22.79 -21.40 9.70
N ALA A 582 -23.93 -20.79 10.01
CA ALA A 582 -25.10 -20.82 9.13
C ALA A 582 -24.84 -20.05 7.83
N LEU A 583 -24.25 -18.84 7.90
CA LEU A 583 -23.91 -18.05 6.73
C LEU A 583 -22.83 -18.75 5.89
N ALA A 584 -21.80 -19.32 6.52
CA ALA A 584 -20.76 -20.07 5.81
C ALA A 584 -21.33 -21.32 5.13
N ALA A 585 -22.22 -22.08 5.79
CA ALA A 585 -22.85 -23.24 5.18
C ALA A 585 -23.61 -22.90 3.89
N LEU A 586 -24.19 -21.70 3.78
CA LEU A 586 -24.80 -21.21 2.55
C LEU A 586 -23.75 -21.00 1.44
N SER A 587 -22.63 -20.32 1.75
CA SER A 587 -21.56 -20.05 0.77
C SER A 587 -20.83 -21.32 0.32
N PHE A 588 -20.52 -22.23 1.24
CA PHE A 588 -19.84 -23.49 0.93
C PHE A 588 -20.73 -24.51 0.23
N ARG A 589 -22.06 -24.34 0.22
CA ARG A 589 -23.00 -25.34 -0.33
C ARG A 589 -22.71 -25.73 -1.78
N SER A 590 -22.25 -24.79 -2.60
CA SER A 590 -21.90 -25.03 -4.01
C SER A 590 -20.41 -25.36 -4.22
N VAL A 591 -19.59 -25.26 -3.19
CA VAL A 591 -18.12 -25.39 -3.25
C VAL A 591 -17.68 -26.70 -2.60
N ASP A 592 -18.08 -26.91 -1.35
CA ASP A 592 -17.88 -28.15 -0.58
C ASP A 592 -19.17 -28.47 0.19
N PRO A 593 -20.09 -29.27 -0.40
CA PRO A 593 -21.37 -29.61 0.22
C PRO A 593 -21.23 -30.39 1.54
N VAL A 594 -20.16 -31.18 1.69
CA VAL A 594 -19.93 -32.00 2.91
C VAL A 594 -19.50 -31.11 4.06
N TYR A 595 -18.60 -30.16 3.78
CA TYR A 595 -18.22 -29.15 4.76
C TYR A 595 -19.41 -28.25 5.10
N ALA A 596 -20.22 -27.86 4.11
CA ALA A 596 -21.46 -27.10 4.34
C ALA A 596 -22.45 -27.82 5.27
N ASP A 597 -22.65 -29.13 5.13
CA ASP A 597 -23.48 -29.92 6.06
C ASP A 597 -22.90 -29.95 7.46
N THR A 598 -21.58 -30.04 7.56
CA THR A 598 -20.87 -30.02 8.83
C THR A 598 -21.09 -28.68 9.56
N LEU A 599 -20.97 -27.58 8.84
CA LEU A 599 -21.23 -26.22 9.35
C LEU A 599 -22.70 -26.02 9.71
N GLN A 600 -23.63 -26.52 8.89
CA GLN A 600 -25.07 -26.47 9.19
C GLN A 600 -25.38 -27.13 10.54
N GLN A 601 -24.84 -28.34 10.79
CA GLN A 601 -25.07 -29.03 12.07
C GLN A 601 -24.42 -28.29 13.25
N ALA A 602 -23.24 -27.69 13.05
CA ALA A 602 -22.61 -26.86 14.07
C ALA A 602 -23.46 -25.61 14.40
N ALA A 603 -24.02 -24.96 13.38
CA ALA A 603 -24.90 -23.80 13.53
C ALA A 603 -26.16 -24.13 14.33
N ILE A 604 -26.82 -25.26 14.00
CA ILE A 604 -28.05 -25.71 14.68
C ILE A 604 -27.77 -25.96 16.17
N ARG A 605 -26.73 -26.73 16.50
CA ARG A 605 -26.39 -26.99 17.91
C ARG A 605 -26.07 -25.72 18.70
N ALA A 606 -25.33 -24.79 18.09
CA ALA A 606 -25.02 -23.50 18.73
C ALA A 606 -26.30 -22.65 18.93
N TYR A 607 -27.19 -22.63 17.95
CA TYR A 607 -28.47 -21.94 18.06
C TYR A 607 -29.33 -22.55 19.17
N ASP A 608 -29.48 -23.88 19.20
CA ASP A 608 -30.25 -24.59 20.21
C ASP A 608 -29.72 -24.33 21.62
N TRP A 609 -28.40 -24.32 21.81
CA TRP A 609 -27.78 -23.95 23.09
C TRP A 609 -28.14 -22.51 23.50
N CYS A 610 -28.04 -21.57 22.55
CA CYS A 610 -28.42 -20.16 22.78
C CYS A 610 -29.90 -19.97 23.11
N THR A 611 -30.80 -20.84 22.66
CA THR A 611 -32.24 -20.76 23.02
C THR A 611 -32.48 -21.04 24.50
N THR A 612 -31.65 -21.89 25.11
CA THR A 612 -31.75 -22.26 26.54
C THR A 612 -30.83 -21.42 27.43
N HIS A 613 -29.81 -20.77 26.84
CA HIS A 613 -28.86 -19.90 27.53
C HIS A 613 -28.74 -18.54 26.83
N PRO A 614 -29.80 -17.70 26.86
CA PRO A 614 -29.80 -16.46 26.09
C PRO A 614 -28.91 -15.35 26.68
N GLU A 615 -28.51 -15.42 27.95
CA GLU A 615 -27.79 -14.33 28.64
C GLU A 615 -26.61 -14.85 29.48
N GLN A 616 -25.96 -15.96 29.06
CA GLN A 616 -24.76 -16.47 29.70
C GLN A 616 -23.56 -15.58 29.34
N VAL A 617 -23.22 -14.65 30.25
CA VAL A 617 -22.09 -13.72 30.07
C VAL A 617 -20.77 -14.41 30.42
N PHE A 618 -19.73 -14.12 29.63
CA PHE A 618 -18.37 -14.58 29.91
C PHE A 618 -17.75 -13.86 31.12
N SER A 619 -17.04 -14.61 31.96
CA SER A 619 -16.24 -14.05 33.05
C SER A 619 -14.78 -13.93 32.60
N ASN A 620 -14.26 -12.71 32.54
CA ASN A 620 -12.86 -12.45 32.17
C ASN A 620 -11.88 -12.67 33.34
N THR A 621 -12.33 -13.19 34.48
CA THR A 621 -11.47 -13.45 35.64
C THR A 621 -10.33 -14.40 35.27
N GLY A 622 -9.09 -13.98 35.56
CA GLY A 622 -7.87 -14.72 35.23
C GLY A 622 -7.20 -14.30 33.90
N PHE A 623 -7.76 -13.32 33.19
CA PHE A 623 -7.15 -12.68 32.03
C PHE A 623 -6.99 -11.17 32.25
N GLN A 624 -5.87 -10.61 31.78
CA GLN A 624 -5.70 -9.16 31.62
C GLN A 624 -6.12 -8.68 30.22
N SER A 625 -6.07 -9.58 29.22
CA SER A 625 -6.50 -9.31 27.85
C SER A 625 -7.99 -9.02 27.72
N ALA A 626 -8.40 -8.47 26.58
CA ALA A 626 -9.76 -8.04 26.29
C ALA A 626 -10.81 -9.11 26.64
N ALA A 627 -11.93 -8.67 27.22
CA ALA A 627 -13.02 -9.57 27.61
C ALA A 627 -13.80 -10.10 26.40
N ALA A 628 -13.87 -9.34 25.30
CA ALA A 628 -14.68 -9.63 24.11
C ALA A 628 -16.19 -9.86 24.39
N THR A 629 -16.72 -9.25 25.46
CA THR A 629 -18.14 -9.31 25.86
C THR A 629 -18.95 -8.19 25.25
N TYR A 630 -20.23 -8.46 24.95
CA TYR A 630 -21.12 -7.50 24.31
C TYR A 630 -22.40 -7.22 25.11
N THR A 631 -23.23 -6.30 24.64
CA THR A 631 -24.51 -5.97 25.29
C THR A 631 -25.55 -7.07 25.08
N SER A 632 -26.66 -7.02 25.83
CA SER A 632 -27.80 -7.92 25.59
C SER A 632 -28.40 -7.75 24.18
N ASN A 633 -28.43 -6.51 23.67
CA ASN A 633 -28.88 -6.23 22.32
C ASN A 633 -27.98 -6.90 21.27
N ASP A 634 -26.66 -6.86 21.44
CA ASP A 634 -25.72 -7.53 20.54
C ASP A 634 -25.90 -9.06 20.53
N ARG A 635 -26.09 -9.67 21.71
CA ARG A 635 -26.40 -11.11 21.80
C ARG A 635 -27.70 -11.44 21.08
N LEU A 636 -28.74 -10.62 21.26
CA LEU A 636 -29.99 -10.76 20.53
C LEU A 636 -29.79 -10.61 19.02
N ALA A 637 -29.06 -9.59 18.58
CA ALA A 637 -28.80 -9.32 17.16
C ALA A 637 -28.08 -10.49 16.48
N ARG A 638 -27.09 -11.10 17.13
CA ARG A 638 -26.42 -12.31 16.63
C ARG A 638 -27.36 -13.51 16.55
N ARG A 639 -28.25 -13.71 17.54
CA ARG A 639 -29.28 -14.76 17.46
C ARG A 639 -30.29 -14.50 16.34
N VAL A 640 -30.69 -13.25 16.13
CA VAL A 640 -31.58 -12.86 15.02
C VAL A 640 -30.88 -13.12 13.68
N ALA A 641 -29.60 -12.77 13.55
CA ALA A 641 -28.80 -13.08 12.37
C ALA A 641 -28.75 -14.60 12.12
N ALA A 642 -28.41 -15.38 13.16
CA ALA A 642 -28.39 -16.84 13.07
C ALA A 642 -29.74 -17.43 12.64
N ALA A 643 -30.85 -16.93 13.19
CA ALA A 643 -32.19 -17.37 12.78
C ALA A 643 -32.49 -17.04 11.30
N GLY A 644 -32.11 -15.84 10.84
CA GLY A 644 -32.26 -15.44 9.44
C GLY A 644 -31.48 -16.35 8.49
N TYR A 645 -30.21 -16.64 8.81
CA TYR A 645 -29.35 -17.51 8.00
C TYR A 645 -29.78 -18.98 8.09
N LEU A 646 -30.15 -19.50 9.26
CA LEU A 646 -30.67 -20.86 9.42
C LEU A 646 -32.00 -21.06 8.69
N PHE A 647 -32.87 -20.05 8.66
CA PHE A 647 -34.07 -20.09 7.85
C PHE A 647 -33.72 -20.18 6.35
N ALA A 648 -32.79 -19.36 5.88
CA ALA A 648 -32.31 -19.41 4.49
C ALA A 648 -31.71 -20.77 4.13
N LEU A 649 -30.98 -21.39 5.06
CA LEU A 649 -30.27 -22.64 4.87
C LEU A 649 -31.18 -23.87 4.93
N THR A 650 -32.19 -23.87 5.81
CA THR A 650 -32.98 -25.07 6.15
C THR A 650 -34.43 -25.00 5.72
N GLY A 651 -34.97 -23.80 5.45
CA GLY A 651 -36.40 -23.58 5.25
C GLY A 651 -37.27 -23.80 6.50
N ASN A 652 -36.68 -24.11 7.67
CA ASN A 652 -37.42 -24.37 8.89
C ASN A 652 -38.06 -23.07 9.43
N THR A 653 -39.39 -23.05 9.46
CA THR A 653 -40.17 -21.87 9.82
C THR A 653 -40.03 -21.45 11.28
N ALA A 654 -39.53 -22.31 12.18
CA ALA A 654 -39.27 -21.94 13.57
C ALA A 654 -38.24 -20.80 13.67
N TYR A 655 -37.19 -20.85 12.85
CA TYR A 655 -36.19 -19.77 12.79
C TYR A 655 -36.80 -18.48 12.25
N ARG A 656 -37.62 -18.56 11.21
CA ARG A 656 -38.38 -17.41 10.69
C ARG A 656 -39.28 -16.80 11.75
N THR A 657 -40.01 -17.62 12.51
CA THR A 657 -40.89 -17.16 13.59
C THR A 657 -40.11 -16.42 14.67
N PHE A 658 -38.93 -16.91 15.06
CA PHE A 658 -38.07 -16.19 15.99
C PHE A 658 -37.58 -14.86 15.41
N PHE A 659 -37.09 -14.88 14.16
CA PHE A 659 -36.65 -13.66 13.47
C PHE A 659 -37.76 -12.60 13.44
N ASP A 660 -38.95 -12.96 12.94
CA ASP A 660 -40.10 -12.07 12.79
C ASP A 660 -40.57 -11.51 14.15
N ALA A 661 -40.40 -12.26 15.24
CA ALA A 661 -40.77 -11.83 16.58
C ALA A 661 -39.76 -10.85 17.21
N GLN A 662 -38.49 -10.85 16.76
CA GLN A 662 -37.40 -10.13 17.43
C GLN A 662 -36.80 -8.98 16.60
N TYR A 663 -36.93 -9.00 15.25
CA TYR A 663 -36.20 -8.07 14.37
C TYR A 663 -36.44 -6.58 14.66
N THR A 664 -37.61 -6.21 15.20
CA THR A 664 -37.93 -4.82 15.56
C THR A 664 -37.13 -4.27 16.73
N GLN A 665 -36.51 -5.14 17.52
CA GLN A 665 -35.66 -4.74 18.66
C GLN A 665 -34.26 -4.32 18.22
N LEU A 666 -33.79 -4.76 17.04
CA LEU A 666 -32.49 -4.35 16.52
C LEU A 666 -32.53 -2.85 16.19
N HIS A 667 -31.43 -2.15 16.44
CA HIS A 667 -31.39 -0.69 16.44
C HIS A 667 -31.73 -0.05 15.09
N LEU A 668 -31.46 -0.71 13.96
CA LEU A 668 -31.96 -0.25 12.66
C LEU A 668 -33.46 0.01 12.69
N LEU A 669 -34.24 -0.91 13.26
CA LEU A 669 -35.70 -0.81 13.35
C LEU A 669 -36.13 0.01 14.56
N ALA A 670 -35.52 -0.22 15.72
CA ALA A 670 -35.89 0.46 16.96
C ALA A 670 -35.64 1.98 16.89
N TRP A 671 -34.59 2.40 16.19
CA TRP A 671 -34.22 3.82 16.04
C TRP A 671 -34.55 4.38 14.67
N SER A 672 -34.96 3.54 13.71
CA SER A 672 -35.08 3.92 12.29
C SER A 672 -33.79 4.53 11.73
N TYR A 673 -32.64 4.05 12.23
CA TYR A 673 -31.34 4.66 12.05
C TYR A 673 -30.28 3.61 11.71
N ALA A 674 -29.68 3.77 10.54
CA ALA A 674 -28.60 2.95 10.03
C ALA A 674 -27.25 3.65 10.24
N TYR A 675 -26.27 2.93 10.77
CA TYR A 675 -24.96 3.49 11.12
C TYR A 675 -23.84 2.43 11.12
N PRO A 676 -22.57 2.84 10.93
CA PRO A 676 -21.50 1.91 10.54
C PRO A 676 -21.01 0.94 11.65
N PHE A 677 -21.26 1.22 12.93
CA PHE A 677 -20.85 0.31 14.02
C PHE A 677 -21.68 -0.98 14.11
N GLU A 678 -22.87 -1.00 13.49
CA GLU A 678 -23.75 -2.18 13.47
C GLU A 678 -23.96 -2.72 12.05
N ALA A 679 -23.01 -2.49 11.14
CA ALA A 679 -23.12 -2.89 9.74
C ALA A 679 -23.51 -4.37 9.59
N ALA A 680 -22.78 -5.28 10.24
CA ALA A 680 -23.05 -6.71 10.18
C ALA A 680 -24.48 -7.10 10.65
N TYR A 681 -25.05 -6.44 11.66
CA TYR A 681 -26.43 -6.71 12.09
C TYR A 681 -27.46 -6.21 11.07
N GLN A 682 -27.21 -5.03 10.49
CA GLN A 682 -28.04 -4.47 9.42
C GLN A 682 -27.98 -5.35 8.17
N ASP A 683 -26.82 -5.90 7.85
CA ASP A 683 -26.65 -6.82 6.74
C ASP A 683 -27.38 -8.14 6.95
N ALA A 684 -27.43 -8.67 8.17
CA ALA A 684 -28.24 -9.85 8.47
C ALA A 684 -29.74 -9.60 8.26
N LEU A 685 -30.23 -8.43 8.67
CA LEU A 685 -31.62 -8.00 8.41
C LEU A 685 -31.89 -7.88 6.90
N LEU A 686 -30.99 -7.21 6.18
CA LEU A 686 -31.06 -7.08 4.72
C LEU A 686 -30.97 -8.44 4.03
N TYR A 687 -30.16 -9.37 4.51
CA TYR A 687 -30.03 -10.71 3.95
C TYR A 687 -31.38 -11.44 3.98
N TYR A 688 -32.07 -11.43 5.13
CA TYR A 688 -33.39 -12.04 5.31
C TYR A 688 -34.40 -11.58 4.26
N THR A 689 -34.34 -10.31 3.84
CA THR A 689 -35.27 -9.75 2.84
C THR A 689 -35.22 -10.47 1.49
N ARG A 690 -34.09 -11.12 1.16
CA ARG A 690 -33.87 -11.84 -0.09
C ARG A 690 -34.16 -13.34 0.02
N VAL A 691 -34.40 -13.84 1.23
CA VAL A 691 -34.66 -15.27 1.47
C VAL A 691 -36.03 -15.64 0.89
N PRO A 692 -36.13 -16.73 0.10
CA PRO A 692 -37.41 -17.26 -0.35
C PRO A 692 -38.34 -17.53 0.84
N ALA A 693 -39.62 -17.16 0.71
CA ALA A 693 -40.62 -17.27 1.79
C ALA A 693 -40.36 -16.44 3.07
N ALA A 694 -39.42 -15.48 3.05
CA ALA A 694 -39.35 -14.42 4.05
C ALA A 694 -40.69 -13.67 4.14
N THR A 695 -41.07 -13.31 5.36
CA THR A 695 -42.37 -12.67 5.62
C THR A 695 -42.47 -11.32 4.90
N PRO A 696 -43.43 -11.12 3.97
CA PRO A 696 -43.45 -9.94 3.10
C PRO A 696 -43.53 -8.60 3.85
N SER A 697 -44.29 -8.53 4.95
CA SER A 697 -44.38 -7.31 5.77
C SER A 697 -43.05 -6.99 6.45
N VAL A 698 -42.38 -7.98 7.04
CA VAL A 698 -41.07 -7.84 7.69
C VAL A 698 -40.02 -7.40 6.66
N ARG A 699 -39.97 -8.05 5.49
CA ARG A 699 -39.15 -7.66 4.35
C ARG A 699 -39.33 -6.18 4.01
N ASN A 700 -40.57 -5.76 3.79
CA ASN A 700 -40.89 -4.40 3.36
C ASN A 700 -40.51 -3.36 4.42
N THR A 701 -40.72 -3.67 5.70
CA THR A 701 -40.30 -2.81 6.82
C THR A 701 -38.79 -2.62 6.83
N ILE A 702 -38.01 -3.70 6.78
CA ILE A 702 -36.54 -3.64 6.80
C ILE A 702 -36.02 -2.80 5.62
N LEU A 703 -36.46 -3.11 4.39
CA LEU A 703 -36.00 -2.39 3.19
C LEU A 703 -36.38 -0.91 3.25
N THR A 704 -37.59 -0.60 3.72
CA THR A 704 -38.06 0.79 3.82
C THR A 704 -37.28 1.57 4.86
N THR A 705 -37.07 1.01 6.05
CA THR A 705 -36.34 1.67 7.14
C THR A 705 -34.88 1.92 6.76
N TYR A 706 -34.20 0.91 6.21
CA TYR A 706 -32.82 1.06 5.77
C TYR A 706 -32.70 2.14 4.67
N ARG A 707 -33.55 2.05 3.64
CA ARG A 707 -33.59 3.04 2.56
C ARG A 707 -33.81 4.46 3.09
N GLN A 708 -34.82 4.65 3.94
CA GLN A 708 -35.15 5.97 4.49
C GLN A 708 -33.97 6.53 5.30
N SER A 709 -33.33 5.71 6.14
CA SER A 709 -32.18 6.16 6.92
C SER A 709 -31.01 6.63 6.05
N LEU A 710 -30.67 5.88 4.99
CA LEU A 710 -29.56 6.23 4.09
C LEU A 710 -29.90 7.42 3.17
N GLN A 711 -31.14 7.50 2.70
CA GLN A 711 -31.57 8.47 1.70
C GLN A 711 -31.74 9.88 2.28
N ASN A 712 -32.43 10.01 3.43
CA ASN A 712 -32.80 11.32 3.98
C ASN A 712 -33.05 11.36 5.50
N GLY A 713 -33.27 10.21 6.16
CA GLY A 713 -33.56 10.11 7.59
C GLY A 713 -32.34 10.30 8.50
N ASN A 714 -31.13 10.20 7.94
CA ASN A 714 -29.87 10.49 8.63
C ASN A 714 -29.05 11.48 7.79
N THR A 715 -28.74 12.64 8.37
CA THR A 715 -27.97 13.70 7.70
C THR A 715 -26.51 13.30 7.44
N GLU A 716 -26.01 12.26 8.09
CA GLU A 716 -24.64 11.75 7.96
C GLU A 716 -24.44 10.84 6.72
N ASN A 717 -25.53 10.44 6.06
CA ASN A 717 -25.52 9.52 4.92
C ASN A 717 -25.54 10.27 3.57
N LEU A 718 -26.48 9.95 2.67
CA LEU A 718 -26.56 10.59 1.35
C LEU A 718 -26.64 12.14 1.44
N PRO A 719 -27.37 12.73 2.40
CA PRO A 719 -27.37 14.18 2.56
C PRO A 719 -25.98 14.76 2.80
N ALA A 720 -25.11 14.11 3.59
CA ALA A 720 -23.74 14.61 3.82
C ALA A 720 -22.92 14.63 2.53
N TYR A 721 -23.05 13.60 1.69
CA TYR A 721 -22.39 13.54 0.39
C TYR A 721 -22.90 14.61 -0.58
N LEU A 722 -24.23 14.77 -0.69
CA LEU A 722 -24.85 15.77 -1.56
C LEU A 722 -24.51 17.20 -1.14
N ASN A 723 -24.46 17.46 0.17
CA ASN A 723 -24.07 18.73 0.75
C ASN A 723 -22.55 18.96 0.71
N GLN A 724 -21.77 17.98 0.24
CA GLN A 724 -20.30 18.07 0.17
C GLN A 724 -19.69 18.37 1.55
N THR A 725 -20.26 17.78 2.62
CA THR A 725 -19.95 18.12 4.01
C THR A 725 -18.49 17.89 4.36
N ASP A 726 -17.87 16.86 3.77
CA ASP A 726 -16.46 16.54 3.96
C ASP A 726 -15.64 16.93 2.72
N ALA A 727 -14.62 17.76 2.95
CA ALA A 727 -13.63 18.16 1.96
C ALA A 727 -12.90 16.96 1.30
N TYR A 728 -12.79 15.84 2.02
CA TYR A 728 -12.15 14.61 1.56
C TYR A 728 -13.14 13.52 1.12
N ARG A 729 -14.43 13.88 1.02
CA ARG A 729 -15.50 13.07 0.40
C ARG A 729 -15.80 11.73 1.10
N ALA A 730 -15.42 11.58 2.36
CA ALA A 730 -15.65 10.36 3.14
C ALA A 730 -16.20 10.72 4.53
N PHE A 731 -17.32 11.44 4.60
CA PHE A 731 -17.79 12.04 5.85
C PHE A 731 -18.06 11.01 6.95
N LEU A 732 -17.58 11.29 8.16
CA LEU A 732 -18.06 10.70 9.42
C LEU A 732 -18.27 11.86 10.40
N ALA A 733 -19.30 11.80 11.24
CA ALA A 733 -19.41 12.75 12.34
C ALA A 733 -18.24 12.59 13.32
N ASP A 734 -17.86 13.66 14.03
CA ASP A 734 -16.70 13.67 14.95
C ASP A 734 -16.74 12.51 15.96
N ARG A 735 -17.93 12.24 16.52
CA ARG A 735 -18.16 11.16 17.50
C ARG A 735 -17.96 9.75 16.94
N ASN A 736 -17.90 9.59 15.62
CA ASN A 736 -17.69 8.30 14.96
C ASN A 736 -16.21 8.07 14.63
N TYR A 737 -15.32 9.03 14.87
CA TYR A 737 -13.87 8.78 14.87
C TYR A 737 -13.46 8.26 16.25
N THR A 738 -13.22 6.96 16.32
CA THR A 738 -12.83 6.24 17.52
C THR A 738 -11.65 5.32 17.18
N TRP A 739 -11.13 4.57 18.16
CA TRP A 739 -10.20 3.48 17.88
C TRP A 739 -10.85 2.51 16.87
N GLY A 740 -10.21 2.34 15.70
CA GLY A 740 -10.75 1.55 14.60
C GLY A 740 -11.59 2.36 13.60
N SER A 741 -11.46 3.69 13.57
CA SER A 741 -12.21 4.54 12.63
C SER A 741 -12.09 4.12 11.15
N ASN A 742 -11.01 3.46 10.73
CA ASN A 742 -10.90 2.92 9.38
C ASN A 742 -11.82 1.71 9.11
N GLU A 743 -12.17 0.91 10.12
CA GLU A 743 -13.27 -0.06 10.05
C GLU A 743 -14.59 0.69 9.84
N THR A 744 -14.85 1.71 10.65
CA THR A 744 -16.05 2.55 10.56
C THR A 744 -16.19 3.20 9.18
N LYS A 745 -15.07 3.68 8.60
CA LYS A 745 -15.01 4.19 7.21
C LYS A 745 -15.37 3.10 6.21
N SER A 746 -14.82 1.90 6.39
CA SER A 746 -15.06 0.77 5.48
C SER A 746 -16.55 0.41 5.46
N HIS A 747 -17.16 0.25 6.64
CA HIS A 747 -18.60 0.00 6.78
C HIS A 747 -19.47 1.11 6.22
N GLN A 748 -19.16 2.38 6.49
CA GLN A 748 -19.94 3.51 5.95
C GLN A 748 -19.89 3.54 4.42
N GLY A 749 -18.72 3.28 3.82
CA GLY A 749 -18.57 3.13 2.38
C GLY A 749 -19.43 1.98 1.84
N SER A 750 -19.37 0.81 2.49
CA SER A 750 -20.15 -0.37 2.12
C SER A 750 -21.65 -0.15 2.21
N MET A 751 -22.15 0.55 3.24
CA MET A 751 -23.57 0.88 3.36
C MET A 751 -24.12 1.66 2.15
N PHE A 752 -23.32 2.58 1.58
CA PHE A 752 -23.70 3.24 0.33
C PHE A 752 -23.75 2.28 -0.85
N LEU A 753 -22.77 1.39 -0.98
CA LEU A 753 -22.75 0.41 -2.08
C LEU A 753 -23.88 -0.63 -1.94
N THR A 754 -24.25 -0.99 -0.72
CA THR A 754 -25.40 -1.86 -0.40
C THR A 754 -26.73 -1.26 -0.90
N MET A 755 -26.92 0.07 -0.86
CA MET A 755 -28.09 0.72 -1.46
C MET A 755 -28.28 0.38 -2.95
N ASN A 756 -27.16 0.26 -3.69
CA ASN A 756 -27.17 -0.12 -5.09
C ASN A 756 -27.42 -1.62 -5.30
N GLN A 757 -26.79 -2.47 -4.49
CA GLN A 757 -26.96 -3.93 -4.59
C GLN A 757 -28.41 -4.37 -4.34
N TYR A 758 -29.10 -3.68 -3.42
CA TYR A 758 -30.50 -3.93 -3.10
C TYR A 758 -31.48 -3.06 -3.90
N GLN A 759 -30.97 -2.20 -4.78
CA GLN A 759 -31.77 -1.31 -5.65
C GLN A 759 -32.76 -0.44 -4.87
N LEU A 760 -32.35 0.02 -3.68
CA LEU A 760 -33.25 0.72 -2.74
C LEU A 760 -33.59 2.14 -3.19
N ASP A 761 -32.71 2.80 -3.94
CA ASP A 761 -32.92 4.16 -4.44
C ASP A 761 -32.18 4.36 -5.77
N THR A 762 -32.78 3.84 -6.84
CA THR A 762 -32.20 3.81 -8.18
C THR A 762 -31.97 5.21 -8.79
N ALA A 763 -32.69 6.23 -8.31
CA ALA A 763 -32.52 7.61 -8.74
C ALA A 763 -31.15 8.19 -8.33
N ASN A 764 -30.62 7.78 -7.17
CA ASN A 764 -29.34 8.26 -6.63
C ASN A 764 -28.19 7.23 -6.76
N ARG A 765 -28.33 6.22 -7.63
CA ARG A 765 -27.36 5.12 -7.75
C ARG A 765 -25.92 5.56 -8.02
N VAL A 766 -25.76 6.65 -8.79
CA VAL A 766 -24.43 7.22 -9.12
C VAL A 766 -23.84 7.88 -7.88
N GLN A 767 -24.65 8.60 -7.11
CA GLN A 767 -24.24 9.25 -5.87
C GLN A 767 -23.84 8.22 -4.82
N TYR A 768 -24.58 7.13 -4.66
CA TYR A 768 -24.20 6.04 -3.75
C TYR A 768 -22.90 5.36 -4.14
N ARG A 769 -22.69 5.08 -5.43
CA ARG A 769 -21.41 4.56 -5.94
C ARG A 769 -20.28 5.53 -5.60
N ASP A 770 -20.43 6.80 -5.98
CA ASP A 770 -19.36 7.79 -5.85
C ASP A 770 -19.07 8.12 -4.38
N ALA A 771 -20.07 8.05 -3.50
CA ALA A 771 -19.92 8.15 -2.06
C ALA A 771 -19.12 6.96 -1.52
N GLY A 772 -19.53 5.72 -1.80
CA GLY A 772 -18.83 4.52 -1.36
C GLY A 772 -17.37 4.45 -1.82
N LEU A 773 -17.11 4.78 -3.09
CA LEU A 773 -15.74 4.89 -3.63
C LEU A 773 -14.94 6.02 -2.96
N GLY A 774 -15.59 7.09 -2.50
CA GLY A 774 -14.94 8.16 -1.73
C GLY A 774 -14.29 7.66 -0.44
N PHE A 775 -14.96 6.74 0.27
CA PHE A 775 -14.39 6.10 1.47
C PHE A 775 -13.21 5.20 1.12
N LEU A 776 -13.27 4.47 0.00
CA LEU A 776 -12.13 3.67 -0.46
C LEU A 776 -10.92 4.57 -0.78
N HIS A 777 -11.13 5.62 -1.58
CA HIS A 777 -10.06 6.55 -1.93
C HIS A 777 -9.48 7.27 -0.69
N TYR A 778 -10.31 7.54 0.33
CA TYR A 778 -9.84 8.05 1.62
C TYR A 778 -8.85 7.09 2.27
N LEU A 779 -9.14 5.79 2.30
CA LEU A 779 -8.23 4.79 2.85
C LEU A 779 -6.91 4.68 2.08
N HIS A 780 -6.92 5.04 0.79
CA HIS A 780 -5.78 4.93 -0.13
C HIS A 780 -4.94 6.21 -0.29
N GLY A 781 -5.30 7.31 0.37
CA GLY A 781 -4.48 8.54 0.35
C GLY A 781 -5.24 9.85 0.13
N VAL A 782 -6.54 9.80 -0.21
CA VAL A 782 -7.41 11.01 -0.27
C VAL A 782 -7.87 11.38 1.13
N ASN A 783 -6.93 11.72 1.99
CA ASN A 783 -7.18 12.09 3.38
C ASN A 783 -6.19 13.19 3.84
N PRO A 784 -6.44 13.84 4.98
CA PRO A 784 -5.56 14.92 5.47
C PRO A 784 -4.16 14.46 5.85
N THR A 785 -3.99 13.19 6.22
CA THR A 785 -2.70 12.63 6.65
C THR A 785 -1.84 12.12 5.50
N ARG A 786 -2.35 12.15 4.25
CA ARG A 786 -1.83 11.54 3.01
C ARG A 786 -1.52 10.06 3.04
N TYR A 787 -1.66 9.36 4.15
CA TYR A 787 -1.32 7.95 4.20
C TYR A 787 -2.27 7.15 3.30
N CYS A 788 -1.72 6.26 2.49
CA CYS A 788 -2.40 5.01 2.25
C CYS A 788 -2.32 4.23 3.57
N TYR A 789 -3.46 3.98 4.22
CA TYR A 789 -3.53 3.37 5.55
C TYR A 789 -3.18 1.87 5.58
N LEU A 790 -2.82 1.30 4.43
CA LEU A 790 -2.29 -0.05 4.32
C LEU A 790 -0.78 -0.04 4.54
N THR A 791 -0.25 -1.07 5.19
CA THR A 791 1.20 -1.22 5.38
C THR A 791 1.93 -1.53 4.08
N ASN A 792 3.12 -0.96 3.91
CA ASN A 792 4.15 -1.34 2.92
C ASN A 792 3.68 -1.59 1.47
N MET A 793 2.69 -0.82 1.00
CA MET A 793 2.05 -1.01 -0.32
C MET A 793 2.81 -0.35 -1.50
N GLY A 794 4.04 0.14 -1.28
CA GLY A 794 4.85 0.80 -2.31
C GLY A 794 5.11 -0.06 -3.54
N THR A 795 5.30 -1.37 -3.34
CA THR A 795 5.50 -2.34 -4.43
C THR A 795 4.26 -2.55 -5.30
N SER A 796 3.10 -2.17 -4.77
CA SER A 796 1.78 -2.31 -5.41
C SER A 796 1.22 -0.98 -5.90
N GLY A 797 2.01 0.10 -5.83
CA GLY A 797 1.69 1.41 -6.41
C GLY A 797 1.49 2.54 -5.40
N ALA A 798 1.31 2.25 -4.10
CA ALA A 798 1.08 3.31 -3.11
C ALA A 798 2.37 4.05 -2.73
N GLY A 799 2.55 5.27 -3.26
CA GLY A 799 3.78 6.04 -3.03
C GLY A 799 4.03 6.51 -1.59
N TYR A 800 3.03 6.49 -0.72
CA TYR A 800 3.12 6.87 0.69
C TYR A 800 2.16 6.03 1.55
N SER A 801 2.55 4.78 1.77
CA SER A 801 1.87 3.82 2.65
C SER A 801 2.31 3.95 4.10
N VAL A 802 1.56 3.37 5.03
CA VAL A 802 2.02 3.19 6.41
C VAL A 802 3.27 2.29 6.42
N GLN A 803 4.27 2.63 7.24
CA GLN A 803 5.56 1.93 7.28
C GLN A 803 5.86 1.27 8.63
N THR A 804 5.02 1.49 9.64
CA THR A 804 5.18 0.96 11.00
C THR A 804 3.82 0.47 11.47
N MET A 805 3.75 -0.57 12.31
CA MET A 805 2.49 -1.04 12.88
C MET A 805 2.70 -1.56 14.29
N TYR A 806 1.80 -1.26 15.21
CA TYR A 806 1.78 -1.94 16.50
C TYR A 806 1.40 -3.40 16.29
N HIS A 807 2.35 -4.30 16.49
CA HIS A 807 2.14 -5.73 16.36
C HIS A 807 3.25 -6.50 17.07
N SER A 808 2.91 -7.52 17.85
CA SER A 808 3.88 -8.28 18.65
C SER A 808 4.96 -8.95 17.79
N TRP A 809 4.60 -9.45 16.60
CA TRP A 809 5.59 -9.99 15.64
C TRP A 809 6.44 -8.89 15.01
N PHE A 810 5.83 -7.81 14.53
CA PHE A 810 6.51 -6.75 13.79
C PHE A 810 6.77 -5.54 14.71
N GLY A 811 7.12 -5.83 15.96
CA GLY A 811 7.10 -4.86 17.05
C GLY A 811 8.30 -3.93 17.07
N ASP A 812 8.19 -2.93 17.95
CA ASP A 812 9.25 -1.96 18.25
C ASP A 812 10.60 -2.66 18.50
N GLY A 813 11.67 -2.17 17.88
CA GLY A 813 13.02 -2.71 18.02
C GLY A 813 13.28 -4.05 17.31
N THR A 814 12.29 -4.62 16.61
CA THR A 814 12.51 -5.79 15.74
C THR A 814 13.09 -5.37 14.39
N ALA A 815 13.60 -6.33 13.60
CA ALA A 815 14.04 -6.08 12.23
C ALA A 815 12.90 -5.64 11.28
N PHE A 816 11.64 -5.67 11.74
CA PHE A 816 10.45 -5.34 10.96
C PHE A 816 9.77 -4.05 11.40
N ASP A 817 10.31 -3.36 12.40
CA ASP A 817 9.70 -2.17 13.02
C ASP A 817 9.26 -1.13 11.98
N THR A 818 10.12 -0.86 11.00
CA THR A 818 9.85 0.03 9.86
C THR A 818 9.63 -0.69 8.52
N ASN A 819 9.38 -2.00 8.56
CA ASN A 819 9.18 -2.83 7.36
C ASN A 819 8.22 -4.00 7.64
N PRO A 820 6.95 -3.74 8.03
CA PRO A 820 5.94 -4.77 8.16
C PRO A 820 5.55 -5.38 6.79
N PRO A 821 4.91 -6.55 6.76
CA PRO A 821 4.36 -7.12 5.53
C PRO A 821 3.31 -6.19 4.91
N PRO A 822 3.12 -6.25 3.58
CA PRO A 822 2.18 -5.39 2.89
C PRO A 822 0.71 -5.78 3.13
N GLY A 823 -0.18 -4.78 3.24
CA GLY A 823 -1.64 -4.95 3.10
C GLY A 823 -2.45 -4.92 4.40
N TYR A 824 -1.84 -4.73 5.57
CA TYR A 824 -2.56 -4.57 6.82
C TYR A 824 -3.23 -3.19 6.88
N LEU A 825 -4.53 -3.14 7.13
CA LEU A 825 -5.23 -1.89 7.39
C LEU A 825 -5.07 -1.47 8.85
N MET A 826 -4.54 -0.27 9.07
CA MET A 826 -4.37 0.31 10.41
C MET A 826 -5.68 0.87 10.97
N GLY A 827 -5.78 0.95 12.30
CA GLY A 827 -6.97 1.46 13.02
C GLY A 827 -7.46 2.85 12.59
N GLY A 828 -6.56 3.76 12.22
CA GLY A 828 -6.92 5.07 11.66
C GLY A 828 -6.99 6.18 12.70
N ALA A 829 -7.63 7.30 12.36
CA ALA A 829 -7.66 8.49 13.22
C ALA A 829 -8.52 8.29 14.48
N ASN A 830 -8.02 8.75 15.63
CA ASN A 830 -8.68 8.69 16.92
C ASN A 830 -8.46 10.02 17.68
N PRO A 831 -9.41 10.97 17.62
CA PRO A 831 -9.31 12.25 18.32
C PRO A 831 -9.39 12.14 19.84
N THR A 832 -9.83 10.99 20.37
CA THR A 832 -9.89 10.73 21.82
C THR A 832 -8.65 10.03 22.36
N PHE A 833 -7.64 9.78 21.53
CA PHE A 833 -6.38 9.18 21.96
C PHE A 833 -5.75 9.97 23.11
N ALA A 834 -5.30 9.23 24.11
CA ALA A 834 -4.41 9.70 25.15
C ALA A 834 -3.37 8.61 25.47
N PRO A 835 -2.09 8.96 25.69
CA PRO A 835 -1.16 8.01 26.26
C PRO A 835 -1.61 7.60 27.67
N ASP A 836 -1.06 6.52 28.19
CA ASP A 836 -1.34 6.09 29.56
C ASP A 836 -1.02 7.22 30.57
N PRO A 837 -1.77 7.37 31.68
CA PRO A 837 -1.50 8.39 32.68
C PRO A 837 -0.08 8.37 33.28
N SER A 838 0.66 7.26 33.15
CA SER A 838 2.06 7.16 33.56
C SER A 838 3.05 7.74 32.55
N TYR A 839 2.65 8.05 31.32
CA TYR A 839 3.51 8.71 30.33
C TYR A 839 3.87 10.13 30.79
N ALA A 840 5.16 10.33 31.09
CA ALA A 840 5.69 11.60 31.59
C ALA A 840 6.39 12.46 30.50
N GLY A 841 6.31 12.05 29.23
CA GLY A 841 6.91 12.77 28.11
C GLY A 841 6.09 13.97 27.63
N PRO A 842 6.57 14.72 26.62
CA PRO A 842 5.79 15.80 26.00
C PRO A 842 4.55 15.24 25.29
N PRO A 843 3.49 16.06 25.08
CA PRO A 843 2.30 15.64 24.35
C PRO A 843 2.66 14.98 23.01
N LEU A 844 2.07 13.81 22.75
CA LEU A 844 2.23 13.07 21.50
C LEU A 844 1.37 13.75 20.42
N SER A 845 1.94 14.74 19.75
CA SER A 845 1.25 15.55 18.74
C SER A 845 1.98 15.50 17.38
N PRO A 846 1.36 14.94 16.32
CA PRO A 846 0.11 14.17 16.32
C PRO A 846 0.23 12.88 17.18
N PRO A 847 -0.88 12.24 17.59
CA PRO A 847 -2.29 12.50 17.25
C PRO A 847 -3.00 13.53 18.15
N GLN A 848 -2.46 13.85 19.33
CA GLN A 848 -3.03 14.85 20.24
C GLN A 848 -2.96 16.25 19.62
N ASN A 849 -3.86 17.14 19.99
CA ASN A 849 -3.88 18.54 19.52
C ASN A 849 -4.00 18.69 18.00
N GLN A 850 -4.70 17.76 17.34
CA GLN A 850 -4.93 17.78 15.91
C GLN A 850 -6.42 17.95 15.59
N PRO A 851 -6.78 18.49 14.41
CA PRO A 851 -8.10 18.30 13.83
C PRO A 851 -8.45 16.80 13.75
N VAL A 852 -9.74 16.47 13.86
CA VAL A 852 -10.25 15.08 13.96
C VAL A 852 -9.63 14.13 12.93
N GLN A 853 -9.60 14.51 11.65
CA GLN A 853 -9.06 13.66 10.58
C GLN A 853 -7.53 13.62 10.51
N LYS A 854 -6.83 14.46 11.30
CA LYS A 854 -5.37 14.48 11.48
C LYS A 854 -4.92 13.88 12.81
N SER A 855 -5.84 13.41 13.65
CA SER A 855 -5.55 12.69 14.90
C SER A 855 -5.05 11.28 14.64
N TYR A 856 -3.98 11.15 13.85
CA TYR A 856 -3.31 9.90 13.50
C TYR A 856 -1.81 10.12 13.43
N LYS A 857 -1.04 9.14 13.91
CA LYS A 857 0.41 9.04 13.73
C LYS A 857 0.70 7.58 13.38
N SER A 858 1.67 7.37 12.50
CA SER A 858 2.23 6.05 12.18
C SER A 858 3.45 5.85 13.05
N TRP A 859 3.33 5.08 14.12
CA TRP A 859 4.45 4.69 14.98
C TRP A 859 4.17 3.37 15.68
N ASN A 860 5.24 2.72 16.13
CA ASN A 860 5.22 1.39 16.69
C ASN A 860 5.91 1.42 18.05
N THR A 861 5.15 1.77 19.08
CA THR A 861 5.65 1.80 20.45
C THR A 861 4.60 1.21 21.37
N SER A 862 5.03 0.51 22.41
CA SER A 862 4.11 -0.06 23.39
C SER A 862 3.75 0.95 24.49
N PHE A 863 3.36 0.43 25.65
CA PHE A 863 3.12 1.17 26.87
C PHE A 863 4.36 2.00 27.26
N PRO A 864 4.21 3.24 27.76
CA PRO A 864 2.96 3.94 28.06
C PRO A 864 2.45 4.87 26.94
N GLU A 865 3.04 4.83 25.73
CA GLU A 865 2.59 5.66 24.61
C GLU A 865 1.31 5.14 23.92
N ASN A 866 1.02 3.84 24.02
CA ASN A 866 -0.22 3.22 23.58
C ASN A 866 -0.51 3.37 22.08
N SER A 867 0.49 3.17 21.19
CA SER A 867 0.31 3.40 19.75
C SER A 867 -0.75 2.48 19.09
N TRP A 868 -1.14 1.41 19.77
CA TRP A 868 -2.16 0.46 19.33
C TRP A 868 -3.54 1.10 19.08
N GLU A 869 -3.89 2.19 19.77
CA GLU A 869 -5.18 2.85 19.61
C GLU A 869 -5.42 3.44 18.20
N LEU A 870 -4.35 3.55 17.41
CA LEU A 870 -4.35 4.19 16.10
C LEU A 870 -3.71 3.29 15.04
N ASN A 871 -2.66 2.57 15.41
CA ASN A 871 -1.74 1.93 14.49
C ASN A 871 -1.64 0.41 14.68
N GLU A 872 -2.64 -0.21 15.30
CA GLU A 872 -2.82 -1.66 15.36
C GLU A 872 -3.77 -2.14 14.24
N PRO A 873 -3.45 -3.25 13.55
CA PRO A 873 -4.40 -3.93 12.68
C PRO A 873 -5.36 -4.81 13.48
N ALA A 874 -6.53 -5.12 12.93
CA ALA A 874 -7.43 -6.12 13.49
C ALA A 874 -8.17 -6.89 12.39
N ILE A 875 -8.53 -8.14 12.66
CA ILE A 875 -9.25 -9.00 11.70
C ILE A 875 -10.57 -8.37 11.23
N TYR A 876 -11.27 -7.66 12.12
CA TYR A 876 -12.56 -7.03 11.82
C TYR A 876 -12.40 -5.78 10.95
N SER A 877 -11.36 -4.96 11.19
CA SER A 877 -10.98 -3.86 10.30
C SER A 877 -10.63 -4.37 8.91
N GLN A 878 -9.87 -5.47 8.84
CA GLN A 878 -9.45 -6.08 7.59
C GLN A 878 -10.64 -6.68 6.81
N GLY A 879 -11.54 -7.38 7.50
CA GLY A 879 -12.76 -7.95 6.90
C GLY A 879 -13.69 -6.88 6.32
N ALA A 880 -13.94 -5.81 7.08
CA ALA A 880 -14.72 -4.65 6.62
C ALA A 880 -14.13 -4.03 5.35
N TYR A 881 -12.80 -3.87 5.31
CA TYR A 881 -12.09 -3.33 4.16
C TYR A 881 -12.16 -4.24 2.94
N LEU A 882 -11.97 -5.56 3.10
CA LEU A 882 -12.10 -6.52 2.01
C LEU A 882 -13.48 -6.44 1.36
N ARG A 883 -14.55 -6.28 2.16
CA ARG A 883 -15.89 -6.12 1.63
C ARG A 883 -16.06 -4.82 0.86
N LEU A 884 -15.64 -3.68 1.42
CA LEU A 884 -15.65 -2.40 0.70
C LEU A 884 -14.89 -2.50 -0.63
N LEU A 885 -13.71 -3.12 -0.63
CA LEU A 885 -12.87 -3.30 -1.81
C LEU A 885 -13.55 -4.16 -2.87
N ALA A 886 -14.13 -5.29 -2.49
CA ALA A 886 -14.84 -6.18 -3.40
C ALA A 886 -16.08 -5.51 -4.02
N GLN A 887 -16.83 -4.75 -3.22
CA GLN A 887 -17.97 -3.97 -3.68
C GLN A 887 -17.55 -2.79 -4.57
N ALA A 888 -16.41 -2.15 -4.30
CA ALA A 888 -15.86 -1.10 -5.15
C ALA A 888 -15.46 -1.63 -6.52
N MET A 889 -14.88 -2.84 -6.57
CA MET A 889 -14.46 -3.51 -7.82
C MET A 889 -15.64 -3.95 -8.72
N CYS A 890 -16.88 -3.69 -8.32
CA CYS A 890 -18.09 -3.93 -9.10
C CYS A 890 -18.32 -2.97 -10.27
N TYR A 891 -17.73 -1.78 -10.23
CA TYR A 891 -18.08 -0.70 -11.15
C TYR A 891 -17.19 -0.68 -12.40
N THR A 892 -17.14 -1.84 -13.06
CA THR A 892 -16.45 -2.04 -14.34
C THR A 892 -17.25 -1.48 -15.52
N THR A 893 -16.60 -1.31 -16.68
CA THR A 893 -17.28 -0.85 -17.91
C THR A 893 -18.31 -1.83 -18.47
N ALA A 894 -18.27 -3.10 -18.06
CA ALA A 894 -19.24 -4.12 -18.43
C ALA A 894 -19.85 -4.82 -17.21
N VAL A 895 -21.11 -5.23 -17.32
CA VAL A 895 -21.81 -6.09 -16.36
C VAL A 895 -21.61 -7.55 -16.78
N THR A 896 -21.17 -8.41 -15.87
CA THR A 896 -20.78 -9.80 -16.19
C THR A 896 -21.68 -10.79 -15.45
N SER A 897 -22.13 -11.86 -16.12
CA SER A 897 -22.83 -12.95 -15.44
C SER A 897 -21.88 -13.76 -14.56
N VAL A 898 -22.31 -14.10 -13.34
CA VAL A 898 -21.53 -14.87 -12.36
C VAL A 898 -22.11 -16.24 -12.06
N ARG A 899 -23.36 -16.48 -12.49
CA ARG A 899 -24.01 -17.80 -12.43
C ARG A 899 -25.05 -17.91 -13.54
N SER A 900 -25.47 -19.15 -13.83
CA SER A 900 -26.63 -19.39 -14.70
C SER A 900 -27.92 -18.95 -14.00
N GLY A 901 -28.82 -18.28 -14.71
CA GLY A 901 -30.03 -17.71 -14.12
C GLY A 901 -30.81 -16.84 -15.09
N ASN A 902 -31.90 -16.23 -14.62
CA ASN A 902 -32.69 -15.31 -15.43
C ASN A 902 -31.99 -13.95 -15.56
N TRP A 903 -32.10 -13.29 -16.70
CA TRP A 903 -31.60 -11.92 -16.91
C TRP A 903 -32.13 -10.95 -15.85
N THR A 904 -33.37 -11.09 -15.41
CA THR A 904 -33.97 -10.20 -14.42
C THR A 904 -33.64 -10.59 -12.97
N ASP A 905 -33.02 -11.75 -12.73
CA ASP A 905 -32.55 -12.14 -11.39
C ASP A 905 -31.26 -11.39 -11.08
N PRO A 906 -31.22 -10.51 -10.06
CA PRO A 906 -30.01 -9.80 -9.67
C PRO A 906 -28.83 -10.75 -9.41
N ALA A 907 -29.07 -11.91 -8.80
CA ALA A 907 -27.99 -12.80 -8.43
C ALA A 907 -27.36 -13.55 -9.63
N THR A 908 -27.93 -13.44 -10.85
CA THR A 908 -27.26 -13.83 -12.11
C THR A 908 -26.02 -12.98 -12.39
N TRP A 909 -26.00 -11.73 -11.94
CA TRP A 909 -25.02 -10.72 -12.35
C TRP A 909 -24.07 -10.37 -11.22
N ALA A 910 -22.81 -10.11 -11.57
CA ALA A 910 -21.81 -9.60 -10.63
C ALA A 910 -22.37 -8.38 -9.90
N CYS A 911 -22.20 -8.34 -8.58
CA CYS A 911 -22.63 -7.21 -7.75
C CYS A 911 -24.11 -6.94 -7.76
N ARG A 912 -24.90 -7.96 -8.16
CA ARG A 912 -26.36 -7.90 -8.22
C ARG A 912 -26.89 -6.77 -9.11
N ARG A 913 -26.06 -6.28 -10.02
CA ARG A 913 -26.37 -5.21 -10.96
C ARG A 913 -27.04 -5.81 -12.19
N VAL A 914 -28.37 -5.77 -12.23
CA VAL A 914 -29.13 -6.17 -13.43
C VAL A 914 -28.77 -5.22 -14.59
N PRO A 915 -28.36 -5.73 -15.77
CA PRO A 915 -27.99 -4.90 -16.90
C PRO A 915 -29.10 -3.99 -17.39
N LEU A 916 -28.72 -2.78 -17.79
CA LEU A 916 -29.57 -1.80 -18.46
C LEU A 916 -29.19 -1.60 -19.93
N SER A 917 -30.03 -0.88 -20.67
CA SER A 917 -29.78 -0.48 -22.08
C SER A 917 -28.47 0.29 -22.33
N THR A 918 -27.86 0.87 -21.28
CA THR A 918 -26.58 1.60 -21.35
C THR A 918 -25.38 0.72 -21.05
N ASP A 919 -25.59 -0.50 -20.57
CA ASP A 919 -24.52 -1.38 -20.08
C ASP A 919 -24.01 -2.30 -21.19
N PRO A 920 -22.70 -2.33 -21.47
CA PRO A 920 -22.06 -3.49 -22.05
C PRO A 920 -22.25 -4.70 -21.13
N VAL A 921 -22.59 -5.85 -21.72
CA VAL A 921 -22.83 -7.08 -20.97
C VAL A 921 -21.90 -8.17 -21.44
N ILE A 922 -21.29 -8.90 -20.50
CA ILE A 922 -20.52 -10.10 -20.76
C ILE A 922 -21.30 -11.29 -20.21
N ILE A 923 -21.65 -12.22 -21.09
CA ILE A 923 -22.15 -13.53 -20.66
C ILE A 923 -20.91 -14.41 -20.49
N ALA A 924 -20.47 -14.61 -19.26
CA ALA A 924 -19.24 -15.31 -18.93
C ALA A 924 -19.29 -16.78 -19.36
N ALA A 925 -18.11 -17.34 -19.70
CA ALA A 925 -17.96 -18.76 -19.98
C ALA A 925 -18.51 -19.62 -18.84
N GLY A 926 -19.16 -20.74 -19.18
CA GLY A 926 -19.78 -21.64 -18.19
C GLY A 926 -21.12 -21.17 -17.62
N THR A 927 -21.61 -19.96 -17.97
CA THR A 927 -22.92 -19.47 -17.55
C THR A 927 -23.95 -19.51 -18.68
N SER A 928 -25.21 -19.76 -18.32
CA SER A 928 -26.38 -19.68 -19.21
C SER A 928 -27.37 -18.67 -18.67
N VAL A 929 -27.61 -17.59 -19.42
CA VAL A 929 -28.55 -16.53 -19.03
C VAL A 929 -29.87 -16.68 -19.79
N THR A 930 -30.96 -16.83 -19.04
CA THR A 930 -32.31 -16.97 -19.59
C THR A 930 -32.97 -15.61 -19.74
N VAL A 931 -33.44 -15.29 -20.94
CA VAL A 931 -34.24 -14.10 -21.25
C VAL A 931 -35.71 -14.54 -21.36
N SER A 932 -36.48 -14.32 -20.30
CA SER A 932 -37.91 -14.69 -20.24
C SER A 932 -38.88 -13.53 -20.50
N THR A 933 -38.37 -12.30 -20.59
CA THR A 933 -39.13 -11.06 -20.81
C THR A 933 -38.39 -10.14 -21.78
N SER A 934 -38.94 -8.98 -22.12
CA SER A 934 -38.20 -7.96 -22.86
C SER A 934 -37.14 -7.31 -21.95
N VAL A 935 -35.88 -7.38 -22.33
CA VAL A 935 -34.73 -6.82 -21.62
C VAL A 935 -33.82 -6.06 -22.59
N GLU A 936 -32.93 -5.22 -22.06
CA GLU A 936 -32.10 -4.33 -22.87
C GLU A 936 -30.63 -4.34 -22.42
N ALA A 937 -29.71 -4.22 -23.37
CA ALA A 937 -28.28 -4.02 -23.14
C ALA A 937 -27.71 -3.08 -24.21
N ARG A 938 -26.57 -2.44 -23.95
CA ARG A 938 -25.88 -1.64 -24.99
C ARG A 938 -25.23 -2.54 -26.04
N LYS A 939 -24.47 -3.54 -25.58
CA LYS A 939 -23.82 -4.56 -26.41
C LYS A 939 -23.61 -5.82 -25.60
N ILE A 940 -23.41 -6.95 -26.28
CA ILE A 940 -23.15 -8.24 -25.62
C ILE A 940 -21.86 -8.85 -26.15
N SER A 941 -21.01 -9.28 -25.22
CA SER A 941 -19.90 -10.19 -25.45
C SER A 941 -20.31 -11.57 -24.96
N LEU A 942 -20.51 -12.50 -25.90
CA LEU A 942 -21.03 -13.84 -25.61
C LEU A 942 -19.86 -14.84 -25.48
N GLN A 943 -19.58 -15.27 -24.24
CA GLN A 943 -18.62 -16.35 -23.93
C GLN A 943 -19.33 -17.60 -23.37
N GLY A 944 -20.50 -17.42 -22.76
CA GLY A 944 -21.43 -18.48 -22.36
C GLY A 944 -22.62 -18.60 -23.32
N THR A 945 -23.81 -18.90 -22.80
CA THR A 945 -25.04 -19.07 -23.60
C THR A 945 -26.17 -18.14 -23.16
N ILE A 946 -27.00 -17.73 -24.11
CA ILE A 946 -28.27 -17.02 -23.87
C ILE A 946 -29.41 -17.95 -24.31
N GLN A 947 -30.41 -18.13 -23.46
CA GLN A 947 -31.61 -18.92 -23.76
C GLN A 947 -32.85 -18.03 -23.75
N TYR A 948 -33.66 -18.07 -24.81
CA TYR A 948 -34.91 -17.33 -24.87
C TYR A 948 -36.07 -18.22 -24.43
N GLN A 949 -36.89 -17.74 -23.50
CA GLN A 949 -38.08 -18.44 -23.00
C GLN A 949 -39.29 -17.51 -23.03
N ASN A 950 -40.50 -18.07 -23.16
CA ASN A 950 -41.78 -17.35 -23.03
C ASN A 950 -41.90 -16.08 -23.90
N GLY A 951 -41.31 -16.07 -25.10
CA GLY A 951 -41.32 -14.90 -25.98
C GLY A 951 -40.43 -13.75 -25.51
N GLY A 952 -39.46 -14.00 -24.63
CA GLY A 952 -38.46 -13.03 -24.20
C GLY A 952 -37.69 -12.42 -25.38
N VAL A 953 -37.35 -11.14 -25.26
CA VAL A 953 -36.69 -10.36 -26.31
C VAL A 953 -35.53 -9.61 -25.70
N LEU A 954 -34.35 -9.70 -26.31
CA LEU A 954 -33.19 -8.93 -25.93
C LEU A 954 -32.94 -7.84 -26.97
N LYS A 955 -33.12 -6.58 -26.57
CA LYS A 955 -32.89 -5.43 -27.44
C LYS A 955 -31.49 -4.88 -27.18
N LEU A 956 -30.72 -4.67 -28.24
CA LEU A 956 -29.44 -4.00 -28.18
C LEU A 956 -29.62 -2.52 -28.55
N GLY A 957 -29.17 -1.61 -27.68
CA GLY A 957 -29.17 -0.17 -27.96
C GLY A 957 -28.25 0.17 -29.14
N GLN A 958 -28.65 1.15 -29.95
CA GLN A 958 -27.80 1.71 -31.03
C GLN A 958 -26.50 2.33 -30.44
N PRO A 959 -25.37 2.28 -31.17
CA PRO A 959 -23.99 2.41 -30.66
C PRO A 959 -23.66 3.63 -29.78
#